data_AF-A0A315VF05-F1
#
_entry.id   AF-A0A315VF05-F1
#
_cell.length_a   1.000
_cell.length_b   1.000
_cell.length_c   1.000
_cell.angle_alpha   90.00
_cell.angle_beta   90.00
_cell.angle_gamma   90.00
#
_symmetry.space_group_name_H-M   'P 1'
#
loop_
_entity.id
_entity.type
_entity.pdbx_description
1 polymer ?
#
loop_
_entity_poly.entity_id
_entity_poly.type
_entity_poly.pdbx_seq_one_letter_code
_entity_poly.pdbx_strand_id
1 'polypeptide(L)'
;FKPVLLGTVDPRSQMALWRRVANSQRCVRAGGKHNDLEDVGRDGTHHTFFEMLGSWSFGDYFKVGGASDAGAGLPLHSGRGFRCEEACRMAWSLLTEHYGIPADRLYVSYFGGDAGSGLTADRETRDIWLDLGVPASRVLPFGLKDNFWEMGDTGPCGPCTEIHYDHVGGRHVPALVNAGGPELVEIWNLVFIQYNREADQSLRLLPQFSVDTGMGLERLVGVLQGKRSNYDTDLFTPLLDAIHQRSKAARYSGRMGAAPEAQVDRAYRVVADHVRTLAVCIADGVHPGMSGAELVLRRILRRAVRFCAEVLQAPPGSLASLVPTVAQTLGDIFPELSQEADRVSVGPQEQHVNDVTGSGHQRRGLFQIADIIDENEGHFLSSLRRGSRLIQRTCLQTDGGHFPAAVAWSLHRDLGFPLDLVDLMLEERGVQVDRQELDRLVSHDQKVRGQTNTSSIVVVVWLPVKSCMGGFIVKEPMSVVMSPAQMRAEQQADAQPRLLPDVLTLAALQHTGVPHTDDSPKYCYHLEDGRYVFPACRATVLALYDGRALVPEVGPGQRCGVILDQTCFYSEQGGQSHDRGYLTRDGLWVSQASWETSAESSDVSRCSVPQEVLFSVEAVNRAGGYVVHQVTVLDHLRTGDQVELHLDQVPTEPEPE
;
A
#
# COMPACT_ATOMS: atom_id res chain seq x y z
N PHE A 1 3.74 -1.48 15.19
CA PHE A 1 4.13 -2.66 16.00
C PHE A 1 2.94 -3.51 16.49
N LYS A 2 1.91 -3.74 15.66
CA LYS A 2 0.66 -4.42 16.09
C LYS A 2 0.86 -5.82 16.69
N PRO A 3 1.70 -6.73 16.15
CA PRO A 3 1.89 -8.04 16.77
C PRO A 3 2.45 -7.97 18.19
N VAL A 4 3.30 -6.99 18.48
CA VAL A 4 3.83 -6.77 19.84
C VAL A 4 2.72 -6.30 20.77
N LEU A 5 1.92 -5.30 20.34
CA LEU A 5 0.79 -4.77 21.11
C LEU A 5 -0.28 -5.84 21.41
N LEU A 6 -0.50 -6.77 20.49
CA LEU A 6 -1.46 -7.87 20.65
C LEU A 6 -0.90 -9.09 21.39
N GLY A 7 0.42 -9.13 21.67
CA GLY A 7 1.07 -10.31 22.23
C GLY A 7 1.13 -11.50 21.26
N THR A 8 1.06 -11.26 19.95
CA THR A 8 1.08 -12.27 18.88
C THR A 8 2.36 -12.27 18.06
N VAL A 9 3.37 -11.51 18.48
CA VAL A 9 4.71 -11.49 17.86
C VAL A 9 5.37 -12.87 17.98
N ASP A 10 6.07 -13.34 16.93
CA ASP A 10 6.86 -14.58 17.02
C ASP A 10 7.89 -14.44 18.16
N PRO A 11 7.85 -15.30 19.19
CA PRO A 11 8.77 -15.24 20.33
C PRO A 11 10.26 -15.34 19.95
N ARG A 12 10.57 -15.87 18.76
CA ARG A 12 11.94 -15.99 18.24
C ARG A 12 12.40 -14.75 17.49
N SER A 13 11.50 -13.83 17.18
CA SER A 13 11.85 -12.57 16.49
C SER A 13 12.52 -11.58 17.44
N GLN A 14 13.42 -10.74 16.92
CA GLN A 14 14.02 -9.66 17.72
C GLN A 14 12.96 -8.68 18.26
N MET A 15 11.83 -8.54 17.57
CA MET A 15 10.72 -7.67 17.99
C MET A 15 10.15 -8.07 19.35
N ALA A 16 10.20 -9.36 19.72
CA ALA A 16 9.73 -9.84 21.01
C ALA A 16 10.59 -9.35 22.20
N LEU A 17 11.84 -8.95 21.92
CA LEU A 17 12.78 -8.44 22.93
C LEU A 17 12.66 -6.91 23.14
N TRP A 18 11.95 -6.21 22.25
CA TRP A 18 11.80 -4.77 22.36
C TRP A 18 10.99 -4.38 23.59
N ARG A 19 11.46 -3.33 24.28
CA ARG A 19 10.81 -2.77 25.47
C ARG A 19 10.43 -1.32 25.24
N ARG A 20 11.39 -0.52 24.79
CA ARG A 20 11.19 0.87 24.40
C ARG A 20 11.90 1.10 23.07
N VAL A 21 11.19 1.69 22.11
CA VAL A 21 11.73 1.97 20.78
C VAL A 21 11.25 3.34 20.33
N ALA A 22 12.01 4.00 19.47
CA ALA A 22 11.62 5.25 18.84
C ALA A 22 12.12 5.28 17.39
N ASN A 23 11.38 5.92 16.49
CA ASN A 23 11.81 6.14 15.11
C ASN A 23 11.10 7.36 14.48
N SER A 24 11.48 7.68 13.25
CA SER A 24 10.65 8.44 12.31
C SER A 24 9.99 7.44 11.35
N GLN A 25 8.67 7.38 11.36
CA GLN A 25 7.89 6.47 10.51
C GLN A 25 7.28 7.24 9.33
N ARG A 26 7.49 6.71 8.12
CA ARG A 26 6.78 7.15 6.92
C ARG A 26 5.30 6.76 7.03
N CYS A 27 4.42 7.75 6.96
CA CYS A 27 2.98 7.55 7.05
C CYS A 27 2.29 8.11 5.80
N VAL A 28 1.35 7.34 5.24
CA VAL A 28 0.47 7.79 4.16
C VAL A 28 -0.99 7.70 4.63
N ARG A 29 -1.71 8.82 4.60
CA ARG A 29 -3.13 8.92 4.98
C ARG A 29 -3.98 9.34 3.78
N ALA A 30 -4.35 8.35 2.97
CA ALA A 30 -5.08 8.55 1.71
C ALA A 30 -6.26 7.57 1.53
N GLY A 31 -6.73 6.96 2.61
CA GLY A 31 -7.85 6.01 2.63
C GLY A 31 -8.16 5.47 4.02
N GLY A 32 -9.31 4.80 4.18
CA GLY A 32 -9.75 4.25 5.46
C GLY A 32 -10.25 5.30 6.45
N LYS A 33 -10.17 5.00 7.76
CA LYS A 33 -10.63 5.87 8.86
C LYS A 33 -9.86 7.18 8.97
N HIS A 34 -8.54 7.14 8.72
CA HIS A 34 -7.64 8.30 8.78
C HIS A 34 -7.27 8.72 7.34
N ASN A 35 -8.04 9.64 6.75
CA ASN A 35 -7.89 10.06 5.37
C ASN A 35 -7.89 11.59 5.25
N ASP A 36 -6.73 12.15 4.96
CA ASP A 36 -6.52 13.61 4.92
C ASP A 36 -6.46 14.14 3.47
N LEU A 37 -6.63 13.28 2.46
CA LEU A 37 -6.41 13.60 1.04
C LEU A 37 -7.26 14.78 0.53
N GLU A 38 -8.46 14.96 1.10
CA GLU A 38 -9.37 16.04 0.69
C GLU A 38 -8.92 17.42 1.21
N ASP A 39 -8.25 17.45 2.36
CA ASP A 39 -7.76 18.65 3.05
C ASP A 39 -6.39 19.11 2.53
N VAL A 40 -5.62 18.21 1.94
CA VAL A 40 -4.31 18.52 1.35
C VAL A 40 -4.39 19.68 0.36
N GLY A 41 -3.61 20.72 0.68
CA GLY A 41 -3.51 21.98 -0.06
C GLY A 41 -4.65 22.96 0.20
N ARG A 42 -5.77 22.55 0.81
CA ARG A 42 -6.83 23.47 1.29
C ARG A 42 -6.38 24.19 2.55
N ASP A 43 -5.74 23.46 3.47
CA ASP A 43 -5.05 24.04 4.63
C ASP A 43 -3.52 23.95 4.50
N GLY A 44 -2.84 24.42 5.54
CA GLY A 44 -1.39 24.51 5.61
C GLY A 44 -0.74 23.41 6.45
N THR A 45 -1.49 22.42 6.94
CA THR A 45 -1.08 21.53 8.03
C THR A 45 -1.32 20.03 7.77
N HIS A 46 -2.15 19.68 6.79
CA HIS A 46 -2.41 18.30 6.39
C HIS A 46 -1.59 17.90 5.16
N HIS A 47 -1.18 16.63 5.16
CA HIS A 47 -0.33 16.01 4.15
C HIS A 47 -0.81 14.60 3.83
N THR A 48 -0.66 14.18 2.58
CA THR A 48 -0.93 12.79 2.18
C THR A 48 0.17 11.89 2.70
N PHE A 49 1.43 12.33 2.59
CA PHE A 49 2.62 11.70 3.16
C PHE A 49 3.23 12.61 4.22
N PHE A 50 3.51 12.07 5.39
CA PHE A 50 4.21 12.79 6.45
C PHE A 50 5.08 11.83 7.28
N GLU A 51 6.01 12.40 8.04
CA GLU A 51 6.82 11.67 8.99
C GLU A 51 6.21 11.74 10.39
N MET A 52 5.92 10.58 10.96
CA MET A 52 5.48 10.44 12.34
C MET A 52 6.66 10.07 13.23
N LEU A 53 7.11 11.02 14.03
CA LEU A 53 8.09 10.79 15.08
C LEU A 53 7.38 10.04 16.22
N GLY A 54 7.71 8.75 16.36
CA GLY A 54 7.04 7.89 17.31
C GLY A 54 7.98 7.34 18.38
N SER A 55 7.43 7.14 19.57
CA SER A 55 8.07 6.39 20.65
C SER A 55 7.07 5.43 21.27
N TRP A 56 7.53 4.21 21.55
CA TRP A 56 6.71 3.13 22.05
C TRP A 56 7.30 2.51 23.30
N SER A 57 6.42 2.03 24.17
CA SER A 57 6.75 1.22 25.34
C SER A 57 5.87 -0.02 25.36
N PHE A 58 6.46 -1.22 25.42
CA PHE A 58 5.75 -2.51 25.33
C PHE A 58 5.84 -3.29 26.65
N GLY A 59 4.69 -3.59 27.27
CA GLY A 59 4.63 -4.38 28.51
C GLY A 59 5.19 -3.66 29.74
N ASP A 60 5.71 -2.46 29.52
CA ASP A 60 6.12 -1.52 30.53
C ASP A 60 5.01 -0.46 30.76
N TYR A 61 3.71 -0.81 30.69
CA TYR A 61 2.57 0.02 31.14
C TYR A 61 1.54 -0.68 32.08
N PHE A 62 0.99 0.02 33.10
CA PHE A 62 -0.09 -0.38 34.03
C PHE A 62 -0.75 0.90 34.60
N LYS A 63 -2.09 0.95 34.64
CA LYS A 63 -2.86 1.99 35.35
C LYS A 63 -3.25 1.52 36.73
N VAL A 64 -3.08 2.38 37.73
CA VAL A 64 -3.55 2.12 39.10
C VAL A 64 -5.05 2.43 39.17
N GLY A 65 -5.90 1.51 38.71
CA GLY A 65 -7.35 1.71 38.88
C GLY A 65 -8.35 0.80 38.16
N GLY A 66 -7.93 -0.07 37.23
CA GLY A 66 -8.87 -0.86 36.41
C GLY A 66 -9.47 -2.12 37.06
N ALA A 67 -9.16 -2.41 38.33
CA ALA A 67 -9.42 -3.72 38.95
C ALA A 67 -10.56 -3.74 39.98
N SER A 68 -11.61 -2.91 39.84
CA SER A 68 -12.78 -3.01 40.72
C SER A 68 -13.95 -3.80 40.14
N ASP A 69 -14.06 -4.00 38.82
CA ASP A 69 -15.28 -4.61 38.22
C ASP A 69 -15.07 -5.94 37.47
N ALA A 70 -13.86 -6.50 37.44
CA ALA A 70 -13.61 -7.83 36.90
C ALA A 70 -13.18 -8.77 38.03
N GLY A 71 -14.07 -9.69 38.42
CA GLY A 71 -13.91 -10.66 39.52
C GLY A 71 -12.85 -11.75 39.30
N ALA A 72 -11.64 -11.37 38.88
CA ALA A 72 -10.47 -12.24 38.86
C ALA A 72 -9.33 -11.51 39.57
N GLY A 73 -8.93 -12.03 40.73
CA GLY A 73 -7.86 -11.48 41.55
C GLY A 73 -6.56 -11.37 40.76
N LEU A 74 -6.21 -10.14 40.36
CA LEU A 74 -4.85 -9.73 40.04
C LEU A 74 -4.33 -8.89 41.21
N PRO A 75 -3.07 -9.08 41.63
CA PRO A 75 -2.59 -8.55 42.88
C PRO A 75 -2.51 -7.03 42.83
N LEU A 76 -3.21 -6.40 43.77
CA LEU A 76 -3.15 -4.98 44.11
C LEU A 76 -1.71 -4.59 44.49
N HIS A 77 -0.90 -4.19 43.50
CA HIS A 77 0.42 -3.63 43.76
C HIS A 77 0.28 -2.11 43.91
N SER A 78 0.42 -1.66 45.15
CA SER A 78 0.51 -0.26 45.60
C SER A 78 1.82 0.41 45.17
N GLY A 79 2.20 0.27 43.90
CA GLY A 79 3.41 0.86 43.32
C GLY A 79 3.07 2.01 42.37
N ARG A 80 3.60 3.20 42.66
CA ARG A 80 3.63 4.37 41.77
C ARG A 80 4.16 3.93 40.40
N GLY A 81 3.27 3.89 39.39
CA GLY A 81 3.50 3.24 38.10
C GLY A 81 4.26 4.13 37.12
N PHE A 82 5.40 3.64 36.65
CA PHE A 82 6.41 4.28 35.79
C PHE A 82 6.00 4.70 34.35
N ARG A 83 4.72 4.89 33.97
CA ARG A 83 4.34 4.50 32.58
C ARG A 83 3.50 5.50 31.75
N CYS A 84 2.41 6.10 32.26
CA CYS A 84 1.78 7.30 31.63
C CYS A 84 2.55 8.58 32.00
N GLU A 85 2.90 8.71 33.29
CA GLU A 85 3.58 9.86 33.85
C GLU A 85 4.94 10.12 33.20
N GLU A 86 5.71 9.06 32.95
CA GLU A 86 7.01 9.16 32.27
C GLU A 86 6.84 9.61 30.81
N ALA A 87 5.86 9.07 30.08
CA ALA A 87 5.58 9.48 28.71
C ALA A 87 5.20 10.96 28.61
N CYS A 88 4.27 11.43 29.46
CA CYS A 88 3.91 12.85 29.53
C CYS A 88 5.09 13.73 29.93
N ARG A 89 5.90 13.30 30.92
CA ARG A 89 7.10 14.03 31.37
C ARG A 89 8.14 14.16 30.25
N MET A 90 8.44 13.06 29.55
CA MET A 90 9.41 13.07 28.45
C MET A 90 8.92 13.94 27.30
N ALA A 91 7.63 13.86 26.95
CA ALA A 91 7.04 14.72 25.92
C ALA A 91 7.12 16.20 26.32
N TRP A 92 6.77 16.53 27.57
CA TRP A 92 6.82 17.89 28.08
C TRP A 92 8.24 18.46 28.12
N SER A 93 9.21 17.70 28.65
CA SER A 93 10.62 18.10 28.70
C SER A 93 11.21 18.25 27.29
N LEU A 94 10.89 17.34 26.35
CA LEU A 94 11.35 17.47 24.96
C LEU A 94 10.86 18.78 24.33
N LEU A 95 9.57 19.10 24.46
CA LEU A 95 9.01 20.31 23.88
C LEU A 95 9.53 21.58 24.57
N THR A 96 9.49 21.63 25.91
CA THR A 96 9.72 22.88 26.66
C THR A 96 11.17 23.13 27.03
N GLU A 97 11.95 22.08 27.35
CA GLU A 97 13.33 22.21 27.82
C GLU A 97 14.33 22.03 26.67
N HIS A 98 14.15 21.00 25.84
CA HIS A 98 15.09 20.68 24.76
C HIS A 98 14.84 21.49 23.49
N TYR A 99 13.59 21.60 23.04
CA TYR A 99 13.23 22.42 21.90
C TYR A 99 12.94 23.88 22.26
N GLY A 100 12.75 24.20 23.55
CA GLY A 100 12.52 25.56 24.01
C GLY A 100 11.16 26.14 23.60
N ILE A 101 10.16 25.29 23.32
CA ILE A 101 8.81 25.73 23.00
C ILE A 101 8.18 26.36 24.25
N PRO A 102 7.65 27.60 24.18
CA PRO A 102 7.07 28.26 25.34
C PRO A 102 5.88 27.48 25.91
N ALA A 103 5.96 27.09 27.18
CA ALA A 103 4.91 26.32 27.87
C ALA A 103 3.55 27.04 27.89
N ASP A 104 3.53 28.38 27.88
CA ASP A 104 2.33 29.20 27.83
C ASP A 104 1.64 29.19 26.45
N ARG A 105 2.26 28.57 25.44
CA ARG A 105 1.62 28.31 24.14
C ARG A 105 1.04 26.91 24.02
N LEU A 106 1.28 26.04 25.00
CA LEU A 106 0.82 24.65 24.97
C LEU A 106 -0.55 24.49 25.66
N TYR A 107 -1.35 23.60 25.10
CA TYR A 107 -2.58 23.05 25.69
C TYR A 107 -2.46 21.54 25.67
N VAL A 108 -3.03 20.86 26.65
CA VAL A 108 -3.09 19.40 26.70
C VAL A 108 -4.52 18.92 26.87
N SER A 109 -4.86 17.82 26.23
CA SER A 109 -6.18 17.19 26.33
C SER A 109 -6.11 15.86 27.10
N TYR A 110 -7.25 15.37 27.60
CA TYR A 110 -7.34 14.03 28.19
C TYR A 110 -8.72 13.43 27.94
N PHE A 111 -8.81 12.10 27.96
CA PHE A 111 -10.07 11.40 27.74
C PHE A 111 -11.09 11.69 28.85
N GLY A 112 -12.18 12.36 28.49
CA GLY A 112 -13.28 12.78 29.36
C GLY A 112 -14.26 11.66 29.72
N GLY A 113 -14.09 10.45 29.16
CA GLY A 113 -15.01 9.33 29.33
C GLY A 113 -16.12 9.32 28.28
N ASP A 114 -16.80 8.18 28.18
CA ASP A 114 -17.97 8.00 27.33
C ASP A 114 -18.96 7.05 27.99
N ALA A 115 -20.10 7.59 28.46
CA ALA A 115 -21.12 6.82 29.14
C ALA A 115 -21.81 5.80 28.23
N GLY A 116 -21.91 6.10 26.92
CA GLY A 116 -22.53 5.20 25.94
C GLY A 116 -21.76 3.88 25.76
N SER A 117 -20.43 3.95 25.86
CA SER A 117 -19.52 2.80 25.75
C SER A 117 -19.07 2.24 27.10
N GLY A 118 -19.58 2.77 28.22
CA GLY A 118 -19.19 2.36 29.56
C GLY A 118 -17.74 2.70 29.94
N LEU A 119 -17.12 3.67 29.25
CA LEU A 119 -15.73 4.06 29.48
C LEU A 119 -15.65 5.26 30.44
N THR A 120 -14.82 5.15 31.47
CA THR A 120 -14.64 6.20 32.47
C THR A 120 -13.61 7.25 32.01
N ALA A 121 -13.69 8.44 32.61
CA ALA A 121 -12.74 9.51 32.35
C ALA A 121 -11.33 9.17 32.84
N ASP A 122 -10.33 9.48 32.04
CA ASP A 122 -8.91 9.30 32.33
C ASP A 122 -8.37 10.41 33.25
N ARG A 123 -8.83 10.40 34.51
CA ARG A 123 -8.44 11.37 35.52
C ARG A 123 -6.97 11.26 35.92
N GLU A 124 -6.37 10.08 35.78
CA GLU A 124 -4.95 9.85 36.02
C GLU A 124 -4.10 10.73 35.11
N THR A 125 -4.40 10.73 33.81
CA THR A 125 -3.69 11.56 32.82
C THR A 125 -3.86 13.06 33.09
N ARG A 126 -5.06 13.49 33.48
CA ARG A 126 -5.31 14.87 33.91
C ARG A 126 -4.41 15.25 35.09
N ASP A 127 -4.37 14.41 36.12
CA ASP A 127 -3.62 14.71 37.35
C ASP A 127 -2.10 14.73 37.10
N ILE A 128 -1.59 13.86 36.23
CA ILE A 128 -0.20 13.90 35.75
C ILE A 128 0.15 15.27 35.14
N TRP A 129 -0.70 15.81 34.25
CA TRP A 129 -0.44 17.10 33.62
C TRP A 129 -0.44 18.26 34.63
N LEU A 130 -1.34 18.21 35.61
CA LEU A 130 -1.39 19.19 36.70
C LEU A 130 -0.12 19.12 37.57
N ASP A 131 0.36 17.91 37.87
CA ASP A 131 1.58 17.67 38.66
C ASP A 131 2.85 18.12 37.90
N LEU A 132 2.86 18.03 36.57
CA LEU A 132 3.91 18.61 35.71
C LEU A 132 3.87 20.15 35.64
N GLY A 133 2.86 20.78 36.24
CA GLY A 133 2.73 22.24 36.32
C GLY A 133 1.92 22.87 35.18
N VAL A 134 1.22 22.08 34.36
CA VAL A 134 0.32 22.64 33.34
C VAL A 134 -0.88 23.28 34.04
N PRO A 135 -1.22 24.55 33.75
CA PRO A 135 -2.37 25.21 34.37
C PRO A 135 -3.68 24.45 34.10
N ALA A 136 -4.54 24.31 35.10
CA ALA A 136 -5.82 23.60 34.95
C ALA A 136 -6.70 24.15 33.81
N SER A 137 -6.59 25.44 33.51
CA SER A 137 -7.29 26.08 32.39
C SER A 137 -6.76 25.68 30.99
N ARG A 138 -5.70 24.87 30.93
CA ARG A 138 -5.05 24.34 29.72
C ARG A 138 -5.04 22.81 29.66
N VAL A 139 -5.67 22.14 30.63
CA VAL A 139 -5.88 20.69 30.69
C VAL A 139 -7.35 20.42 30.39
N LEU A 140 -7.68 19.94 29.19
CA LEU A 140 -9.04 19.94 28.66
C LEU A 140 -9.61 18.52 28.44
N PRO A 141 -10.86 18.23 28.84
CA PRO A 141 -11.48 16.94 28.56
C PRO A 141 -12.09 16.87 27.15
N PHE A 142 -11.88 15.77 26.42
CA PHE A 142 -12.64 15.44 25.20
C PHE A 142 -13.12 13.98 25.16
N GLY A 143 -14.13 13.72 24.33
CA GLY A 143 -14.77 12.40 24.21
C GLY A 143 -14.03 11.44 23.27
N LEU A 144 -14.74 10.39 22.84
CA LEU A 144 -14.20 9.34 21.96
C LEU A 144 -13.57 9.85 20.67
N LYS A 145 -14.15 10.91 20.08
CA LYS A 145 -13.71 11.44 18.79
C LYS A 145 -12.25 11.88 18.81
N ASP A 146 -11.83 12.54 19.89
CA ASP A 146 -10.55 13.24 19.95
C ASP A 146 -9.58 12.53 20.93
N ASN A 147 -10.06 12.00 22.06
CA ASN A 147 -9.18 11.39 23.06
C ASN A 147 -9.36 9.87 23.25
N PHE A 148 -9.89 9.16 22.25
CA PHE A 148 -9.83 7.70 22.19
C PHE A 148 -9.31 7.25 20.82
N TRP A 149 -8.06 6.82 20.78
CA TRP A 149 -7.38 6.52 19.53
C TRP A 149 -7.54 5.06 19.12
N GLU A 150 -7.77 4.85 17.82
CA GLU A 150 -7.94 3.54 17.22
C GLU A 150 -7.21 3.47 15.87
N MET A 151 -6.54 2.36 15.61
CA MET A 151 -5.83 2.13 14.35
C MET A 151 -6.78 2.01 13.14
N GLY A 152 -8.00 1.52 13.36
CA GLY A 152 -9.02 1.29 12.33
C GLY A 152 -10.29 0.72 12.96
N ASP A 153 -11.09 0.01 12.17
CA ASP A 153 -12.35 -0.61 12.64
C ASP A 153 -12.11 -1.75 13.65
N THR A 154 -10.92 -2.36 13.60
CA THR A 154 -10.45 -3.38 14.54
C THR A 154 -8.97 -3.18 14.87
N GLY A 155 -8.54 -3.61 16.06
CA GLY A 155 -7.15 -3.61 16.47
C GLY A 155 -6.86 -2.86 17.78
N PRO A 156 -5.56 -2.73 18.15
CA PRO A 156 -5.15 -2.04 19.37
C PRO A 156 -5.66 -0.60 19.43
N CYS A 157 -6.14 -0.20 20.60
CA CYS A 157 -6.72 1.10 20.87
C CYS A 157 -6.62 1.47 22.36
N GLY A 158 -6.93 2.73 22.68
CA GLY A 158 -6.99 3.21 24.06
C GLY A 158 -7.25 4.70 24.18
N PRO A 159 -7.47 5.19 25.41
CA PRO A 159 -7.52 6.61 25.68
C PRO A 159 -6.18 7.26 25.35
N CYS A 160 -6.21 8.53 24.97
CA CYS A 160 -5.01 9.28 24.66
C CYS A 160 -5.04 10.70 25.22
N THR A 161 -3.89 11.37 25.17
CA THR A 161 -3.70 12.78 25.47
C THR A 161 -3.00 13.45 24.30
N GLU A 162 -3.52 14.59 23.87
CA GLU A 162 -2.94 15.36 22.77
C GLU A 162 -2.30 16.63 23.33
N ILE A 163 -1.20 17.04 22.73
CA ILE A 163 -0.52 18.30 22.99
C ILE A 163 -0.77 19.20 21.79
N HIS A 164 -1.29 20.39 22.05
CA HIS A 164 -1.59 21.40 21.04
C HIS A 164 -0.76 22.66 21.25
N TYR A 165 -0.48 23.36 20.17
CA TYR A 165 0.30 24.59 20.14
C TYR A 165 -0.49 25.76 19.55
N ASP A 166 -0.51 26.90 20.25
CA ASP A 166 -1.06 28.17 19.75
C ASP A 166 0.02 28.98 18.99
N HIS A 167 -0.14 29.09 17.68
CA HIS A 167 0.75 29.87 16.82
C HIS A 167 0.68 31.38 17.11
N VAL A 168 -0.43 31.88 17.64
CA VAL A 168 -0.60 33.30 17.96
C VAL A 168 0.07 33.63 19.29
N GLY A 169 -0.27 32.91 20.36
CA GLY A 169 0.26 33.12 21.71
C GLY A 169 -0.23 34.42 22.37
N GLY A 170 0.17 34.63 23.63
CA GLY A 170 -0.23 35.83 24.39
C GLY A 170 -1.73 35.93 24.71
N ARG A 171 -2.45 34.81 24.63
CA ARG A 171 -3.90 34.70 24.84
C ARG A 171 -4.26 33.39 25.52
N HIS A 172 -5.49 33.30 26.02
CA HIS A 172 -6.06 32.07 26.56
C HIS A 172 -7.33 31.70 25.78
N VAL A 173 -7.23 30.70 24.91
CA VAL A 173 -8.27 30.32 23.94
C VAL A 173 -8.57 28.81 23.94
N PRO A 174 -8.94 28.20 25.09
CA PRO A 174 -9.19 26.77 25.19
C PRO A 174 -10.30 26.26 24.25
N ALA A 175 -11.24 27.14 23.86
CA ALA A 175 -12.31 26.81 22.92
C ALA A 175 -11.83 26.55 21.49
N LEU A 176 -10.57 26.87 21.15
CA LEU A 176 -9.99 26.58 19.83
C LEU A 176 -9.29 25.22 19.77
N VAL A 177 -9.06 24.56 20.92
CA VAL A 177 -8.50 23.21 20.96
C VAL A 177 -9.48 22.24 20.31
N ASN A 178 -9.01 21.45 19.33
CA ASN A 178 -9.82 20.55 18.50
C ASN A 178 -10.96 21.22 17.69
N ALA A 179 -10.86 22.55 17.48
CA ALA A 179 -11.79 23.29 16.63
C ALA A 179 -11.44 23.25 15.11
N GLY A 180 -10.32 22.62 14.74
CA GLY A 180 -9.87 22.49 13.34
C GLY A 180 -9.29 23.76 12.71
N GLY A 181 -9.01 24.79 13.51
CA GLY A 181 -8.44 26.05 13.04
C GLY A 181 -6.91 26.03 12.91
N PRO A 182 -6.32 26.78 11.96
CA PRO A 182 -4.86 26.80 11.75
C PRO A 182 -4.09 27.57 12.83
N GLU A 183 -4.80 28.30 13.71
CA GLU A 183 -4.15 29.08 14.76
C GLU A 183 -3.68 28.22 15.94
N LEU A 184 -4.37 27.10 16.17
CA LEU A 184 -4.10 26.18 17.27
C LEU A 184 -4.16 24.77 16.73
N VAL A 185 -3.00 24.12 16.67
CA VAL A 185 -2.84 22.83 16.01
C VAL A 185 -2.39 21.76 17.00
N GLU A 186 -2.89 20.54 16.82
CA GLU A 186 -2.35 19.34 17.46
C GLU A 186 -0.93 19.07 16.92
N ILE A 187 0.04 18.89 17.82
CA ILE A 187 1.43 18.57 17.44
C ILE A 187 1.84 17.15 17.84
N TRP A 188 1.28 16.60 18.92
CA TRP A 188 1.70 15.30 19.45
C TRP A 188 0.54 14.58 20.13
N ASN A 189 0.28 13.33 19.76
CA ASN A 189 -0.67 12.46 20.45
C ASN A 189 0.07 11.34 21.22
N LEU A 190 -0.30 11.11 22.48
CA LEU A 190 0.22 10.04 23.33
C LEU A 190 -0.93 9.08 23.64
N VAL A 191 -0.92 7.92 22.99
CA VAL A 191 -1.94 6.89 23.12
C VAL A 191 -1.53 5.86 24.17
N PHE A 192 -2.44 5.61 25.11
CA PHE A 192 -2.26 4.62 26.17
C PHE A 192 -3.00 3.34 25.80
N ILE A 193 -2.36 2.52 24.96
CA ILE A 193 -2.91 1.28 24.40
C ILE A 193 -3.26 0.29 25.52
N GLN A 194 -4.55 0.00 25.66
CA GLN A 194 -5.13 -0.83 26.73
C GLN A 194 -6.11 -1.87 26.21
N TYR A 195 -6.70 -1.62 25.05
CA TYR A 195 -7.78 -2.44 24.50
C TYR A 195 -7.45 -2.91 23.08
N ASN A 196 -8.15 -3.94 22.66
CA ASN A 196 -8.32 -4.33 21.28
C ASN A 196 -9.80 -4.14 20.90
N ARG A 197 -10.06 -3.39 19.83
CA ARG A 197 -11.39 -3.30 19.22
C ARG A 197 -11.62 -4.56 18.40
N GLU A 198 -12.64 -5.31 18.76
CA GLU A 198 -13.07 -6.51 18.05
C GLU A 198 -14.04 -6.17 16.90
N ALA A 199 -14.30 -7.14 16.03
CA ALA A 199 -15.16 -6.93 14.85
C ALA A 199 -16.60 -6.53 15.20
N ASP A 200 -17.10 -6.98 16.35
CA ASP A 200 -18.43 -6.63 16.89
C ASP A 200 -18.45 -5.27 17.61
N GLN A 201 -17.37 -4.49 17.49
CA GLN A 201 -17.14 -3.20 18.14
C GLN A 201 -16.93 -3.27 19.66
N SER A 202 -16.89 -4.47 20.25
CA SER A 202 -16.56 -4.62 21.67
C SER A 202 -15.08 -4.32 21.93
N LEU A 203 -14.78 -3.94 23.17
CA LEU A 203 -13.42 -3.68 23.64
C LEU A 203 -12.94 -4.84 24.50
N ARG A 204 -11.91 -5.54 24.05
CA ARG A 204 -11.22 -6.56 24.83
C ARG A 204 -9.98 -5.96 25.48
N LEU A 205 -9.80 -6.15 26.78
CA LEU A 205 -8.60 -5.71 27.48
C LEU A 205 -7.36 -6.47 26.97
N LEU A 206 -6.25 -5.75 26.75
CA LEU A 206 -4.99 -6.36 26.35
C LEU A 206 -4.27 -6.99 27.55
N PRO A 207 -3.53 -8.10 27.34
CA PRO A 207 -2.75 -8.75 28.42
C PRO A 207 -1.68 -7.85 29.04
N GLN A 208 -1.19 -6.90 28.25
CA GLN A 208 -0.20 -5.92 28.64
C GLN A 208 -0.59 -4.58 28.05
N PHE A 209 -0.45 -3.52 28.84
CA PHE A 209 -0.66 -2.19 28.31
C PHE A 209 0.64 -1.67 27.68
N SER A 210 0.49 -0.75 26.73
CA SER A 210 1.61 -0.13 26.01
C SER A 210 1.40 1.38 25.83
N VAL A 211 2.47 2.10 25.53
CA VAL A 211 2.42 3.50 25.09
C VAL A 211 2.76 3.55 23.61
N ASP A 212 2.00 4.35 22.86
CA ASP A 212 2.20 4.62 21.43
C ASP A 212 2.09 6.13 21.24
N THR A 213 3.21 6.81 20.98
CA THR A 213 3.20 8.26 20.74
C THR A 213 3.44 8.55 19.27
N GLY A 214 2.84 9.63 18.77
CA GLY A 214 3.04 10.09 17.40
C GLY A 214 3.03 11.62 17.31
N MET A 215 4.15 12.20 16.90
CA MET A 215 4.33 13.63 16.63
C MET A 215 4.59 13.84 15.14
N GLY A 216 3.82 14.72 14.49
CA GLY A 216 4.05 15.04 13.08
C GLY A 216 5.28 15.92 12.91
N LEU A 217 6.32 15.42 12.23
CA LEU A 217 7.57 16.16 11.99
C LEU A 217 7.29 17.50 11.31
N GLU A 218 6.45 17.51 10.28
CA GLU A 218 6.12 18.70 9.50
C GLU A 218 5.48 19.81 10.36
N ARG A 219 4.60 19.42 11.29
CA ARG A 219 3.98 20.36 12.25
C ARG A 219 5.01 20.85 13.26
N LEU A 220 5.84 19.97 13.81
CA LEU A 220 6.90 20.34 14.76
C LEU A 220 7.88 21.33 14.12
N VAL A 221 8.37 21.06 12.91
CA VAL A 221 9.27 21.97 12.19
C VAL A 221 8.59 23.31 11.91
N GLY A 222 7.30 23.31 11.55
CA GLY A 222 6.49 24.52 11.45
C GLY A 222 6.52 25.36 12.73
N VAL A 223 6.33 24.72 13.89
CA VAL A 223 6.42 25.38 15.20
C VAL A 223 7.82 25.94 15.47
N LEU A 224 8.86 25.13 15.31
CA LEU A 224 10.25 25.50 15.63
C LEU A 224 10.77 26.64 14.72
N GLN A 225 10.33 26.69 13.47
CA GLN A 225 10.68 27.75 12.53
C GLN A 225 9.73 28.96 12.57
N GLY A 226 8.75 28.97 13.49
CA GLY A 226 7.77 30.05 13.61
C GLY A 226 6.89 30.23 12.37
N LYS A 227 6.65 29.15 11.61
CA LYS A 227 5.78 29.14 10.42
C LYS A 227 4.35 28.81 10.81
N ARG A 228 3.39 29.34 10.04
CA ARG A 228 1.95 29.04 10.18
C ARG A 228 1.47 27.96 9.23
N SER A 229 2.25 27.66 8.21
CA SER A 229 2.03 26.52 7.33
C SER A 229 3.29 25.66 7.30
N ASN A 230 3.08 24.34 7.33
CA ASN A 230 4.14 23.36 7.15
C ASN A 230 4.84 23.54 5.79
N TYR A 231 4.10 23.97 4.75
CA TYR A 231 4.63 24.22 3.41
C TYR A 231 5.60 25.41 3.34
N ASP A 232 5.66 26.26 4.36
CA ASP A 232 6.56 27.41 4.43
C ASP A 232 7.91 27.07 5.10
N THR A 233 8.12 25.80 5.44
CA THR A 233 9.35 25.28 6.06
C THR A 233 10.35 24.78 5.01
N ASP A 234 11.59 24.58 5.44
CA ASP A 234 12.65 23.96 4.65
C ASP A 234 12.32 22.56 4.12
N LEU A 235 11.34 21.86 4.72
CA LEU A 235 10.84 20.57 4.23
C LEU A 235 10.11 20.68 2.87
N PHE A 236 9.67 21.88 2.48
CA PHE A 236 8.88 22.10 1.26
C PHE A 236 9.41 23.24 0.38
N THR A 237 10.06 24.27 0.94
CA THR A 237 10.52 25.42 0.13
C THR A 237 11.38 25.04 -1.07
N PRO A 238 12.31 24.06 -1.02
CA PRO A 238 13.06 23.65 -2.21
C PRO A 238 12.16 23.07 -3.31
N LEU A 239 11.14 22.29 -2.94
CA LEU A 239 10.15 21.75 -3.89
C LEU A 239 9.27 22.86 -4.48
N LEU A 240 8.83 23.81 -3.65
CA LEU A 240 8.04 24.95 -4.12
C LEU A 240 8.83 25.81 -5.12
N ASP A 241 10.12 26.04 -4.87
CA ASP A 241 11.01 26.73 -5.81
C ASP A 241 11.20 25.93 -7.12
N ALA A 242 11.38 24.61 -7.03
CA ALA A 242 11.50 23.74 -8.20
C ALA A 242 10.20 23.70 -9.03
N ILE A 243 9.03 23.69 -8.39
CA ILE A 243 7.73 23.82 -9.05
C ILE A 243 7.65 25.16 -9.78
N HIS A 244 8.06 26.25 -9.13
CA HIS A 244 8.01 27.58 -9.73
C HIS A 244 8.84 27.65 -11.02
N GLN A 245 10.07 27.12 -10.99
CA GLN A 245 10.99 27.09 -12.14
C GLN A 245 10.44 26.33 -13.36
N ARG A 246 9.53 25.38 -13.14
CA ARG A 246 8.93 24.55 -14.20
C ARG A 246 7.54 25.00 -14.60
N SER A 247 6.87 25.76 -13.74
CA SER A 247 5.53 26.31 -13.99
C SER A 247 5.58 27.61 -14.79
N LYS A 248 4.44 28.04 -15.33
CA LYS A 248 4.24 29.42 -15.81
C LYS A 248 3.48 30.28 -14.80
N ALA A 249 3.27 29.76 -13.60
CA ALA A 249 2.46 30.40 -12.57
C ALA A 249 3.25 31.48 -11.80
N ALA A 250 2.52 32.35 -11.12
CA ALA A 250 3.11 33.25 -10.14
C ALA A 250 3.86 32.47 -9.06
N ARG A 251 4.84 33.11 -8.42
CA ARG A 251 5.59 32.53 -7.30
C ARG A 251 4.64 32.26 -6.12
N TYR A 252 4.87 31.15 -5.42
CA TYR A 252 4.12 30.79 -4.22
C TYR A 252 4.14 31.92 -3.18
N SER A 253 2.98 32.24 -2.63
CA SER A 253 2.80 33.37 -1.69
C SER A 253 2.12 32.99 -0.36
N GLY A 254 1.83 31.70 -0.13
CA GLY A 254 1.25 31.21 1.11
C GLY A 254 -0.22 31.58 1.36
N ARG A 255 -0.96 32.01 0.32
CA ARG A 255 -2.36 32.39 0.44
C ARG A 255 -3.26 31.15 0.58
N MET A 256 -4.32 31.35 1.34
CA MET A 256 -5.35 30.36 1.67
C MET A 256 -6.72 30.91 1.29
N GLY A 257 -7.70 30.01 1.06
CA GLY A 257 -9.08 30.38 0.74
C GLY A 257 -9.40 30.35 -0.75
N ALA A 258 -10.48 31.04 -1.13
CA ALA A 258 -11.10 30.94 -2.46
C ALA A 258 -10.61 31.99 -3.48
N ALA A 259 -9.69 32.88 -3.10
CA ALA A 259 -9.16 33.88 -4.02
C ALA A 259 -8.38 33.22 -5.17
N PRO A 260 -8.37 33.79 -6.39
CA PRO A 260 -7.66 33.20 -7.54
C PRO A 260 -6.18 32.91 -7.26
N GLU A 261 -5.48 33.79 -6.54
CA GLU A 261 -4.08 33.57 -6.18
C GLU A 261 -3.92 32.46 -5.14
N ALA A 262 -4.91 32.27 -4.27
CA ALA A 262 -4.93 31.15 -3.32
C ALA A 262 -5.13 29.79 -4.03
N GLN A 263 -5.75 29.77 -5.22
CA GLN A 263 -5.87 28.57 -6.04
C GLN A 263 -4.52 28.13 -6.60
N VAL A 264 -3.69 29.09 -7.02
CA VAL A 264 -2.30 28.82 -7.44
C VAL A 264 -1.50 28.28 -6.26
N ASP A 265 -1.56 28.95 -5.10
CA ASP A 265 -0.86 28.50 -3.90
C ASP A 265 -1.33 27.12 -3.41
N ARG A 266 -2.63 26.79 -3.57
CA ARG A 266 -3.16 25.43 -3.35
C ARG A 266 -2.52 24.42 -4.30
N ALA A 267 -2.37 24.76 -5.58
CA ALA A 267 -1.75 23.87 -6.56
C ALA A 267 -0.28 23.57 -6.21
N TYR A 268 0.47 24.58 -5.78
CA TYR A 268 1.83 24.40 -5.26
C TYR A 268 1.87 23.39 -4.09
N ARG A 269 1.01 23.57 -3.08
CA ARG A 269 0.92 22.66 -1.93
C ARG A 269 0.56 21.23 -2.34
N VAL A 270 -0.47 21.06 -3.18
CA VAL A 270 -0.91 19.75 -3.66
C VAL A 270 0.19 19.04 -4.45
N VAL A 271 0.85 19.73 -5.38
CA VAL A 271 1.92 19.12 -6.20
C VAL A 271 3.13 18.75 -5.35
N ALA A 272 3.55 19.62 -4.43
CA ALA A 272 4.68 19.35 -3.54
C ALA A 272 4.41 18.16 -2.61
N ASP A 273 3.21 18.08 -2.01
CA ASP A 273 2.80 16.96 -1.18
C ASP A 273 2.75 15.65 -2.00
N HIS A 274 2.01 15.67 -3.11
CA HIS A 274 1.77 14.45 -3.88
C HIS A 274 3.03 13.89 -4.53
N VAL A 275 3.98 14.73 -4.97
CA VAL A 275 5.24 14.20 -5.52
C VAL A 275 6.11 13.55 -4.44
N ARG A 276 6.10 14.08 -3.20
CA ARG A 276 6.74 13.40 -2.06
C ARG A 276 6.09 12.04 -1.81
N THR A 277 4.75 11.98 -1.77
CA THR A 277 4.02 10.72 -1.59
C THR A 277 4.33 9.71 -2.69
N LEU A 278 4.29 10.14 -3.96
CA LEU A 278 4.58 9.28 -5.10
C LEU A 278 5.99 8.70 -5.03
N ALA A 279 7.00 9.54 -4.78
CA ALA A 279 8.38 9.11 -4.71
C ALA A 279 8.61 8.09 -3.59
N VAL A 280 8.08 8.36 -2.38
CA VAL A 280 8.20 7.45 -1.23
C VAL A 280 7.49 6.12 -1.50
N CYS A 281 6.25 6.13 -1.98
CA CYS A 281 5.52 4.89 -2.25
C CYS A 281 6.16 4.05 -3.35
N ILE A 282 6.64 4.68 -4.43
CA ILE A 282 7.30 3.96 -5.53
C ILE A 282 8.64 3.38 -5.07
N ALA A 283 9.41 4.11 -4.26
CA ALA A 283 10.64 3.59 -3.66
C ALA A 283 10.39 2.39 -2.74
N ASP A 284 9.23 2.35 -2.07
CA ASP A 284 8.77 1.22 -1.25
C ASP A 284 8.12 0.08 -2.09
N GLY A 285 8.15 0.17 -3.42
CA GLY A 285 7.65 -0.87 -4.33
C GLY A 285 6.15 -0.84 -4.62
N VAL A 286 5.45 0.24 -4.23
CA VAL A 286 4.03 0.44 -4.57
C VAL A 286 3.93 1.28 -5.84
N HIS A 287 3.35 0.72 -6.88
CA HIS A 287 3.20 1.38 -8.18
C HIS A 287 1.75 1.81 -8.46
N PRO A 288 1.50 2.85 -9.27
CA PRO A 288 0.14 3.22 -9.66
C PRO A 288 -0.57 2.08 -10.42
N GLY A 289 -1.77 1.71 -9.96
CA GLY A 289 -2.48 0.53 -10.47
C GLY A 289 -4.00 0.60 -10.33
N MET A 290 -4.65 -0.57 -10.29
CA MET A 290 -6.11 -0.68 -10.46
C MET A 290 -6.88 -1.03 -9.18
N SER A 291 -6.21 -1.51 -8.13
CA SER A 291 -6.85 -1.94 -6.88
C SER A 291 -6.01 -1.57 -5.65
N GLY A 292 -6.63 -1.62 -4.46
CA GLY A 292 -5.94 -1.42 -3.18
C GLY A 292 -5.13 -0.13 -3.11
N ALA A 293 -3.90 -0.25 -2.59
CA ALA A 293 -2.96 0.87 -2.44
C ALA A 293 -2.51 1.47 -3.78
N GLU A 294 -2.37 0.63 -4.80
CA GLU A 294 -1.97 1.06 -6.14
C GLU A 294 -3.01 1.99 -6.78
N LEU A 295 -4.30 1.70 -6.56
CA LEU A 295 -5.39 2.57 -7.01
C LEU A 295 -5.35 3.92 -6.30
N VAL A 296 -5.08 3.93 -4.99
CA VAL A 296 -4.93 5.18 -4.21
C VAL A 296 -3.75 5.99 -4.75
N LEU A 297 -2.61 5.36 -5.01
CA LEU A 297 -1.44 6.02 -5.57
C LEU A 297 -1.72 6.59 -6.97
N ARG A 298 -2.48 5.86 -7.80
CA ARG A 298 -2.95 6.36 -9.10
C ARG A 298 -3.86 7.58 -8.97
N ARG A 299 -4.73 7.64 -7.96
CA ARG A 299 -5.59 8.81 -7.68
C ARG A 299 -4.75 10.03 -7.31
N ILE A 300 -3.77 9.85 -6.42
CA ILE A 300 -2.81 10.89 -6.00
C ILE A 300 -2.04 11.42 -7.22
N LEU A 301 -1.51 10.53 -8.07
CA LEU A 301 -0.81 10.89 -9.31
C LEU A 301 -1.70 11.73 -10.23
N ARG A 302 -2.91 11.26 -10.52
CA ARG A 302 -3.84 11.96 -11.42
C ARG A 302 -4.23 13.34 -10.90
N ARG A 303 -4.39 13.48 -9.59
CA ARG A 303 -4.65 14.77 -8.94
C ARG A 303 -3.46 15.71 -9.11
N ALA A 304 -2.23 15.23 -8.86
CA ALA A 304 -1.01 16.03 -9.07
C ALA A 304 -0.86 16.48 -10.53
N VAL A 305 -1.03 15.56 -11.49
CA VAL A 305 -0.98 15.86 -12.94
C VAL A 305 -1.98 16.94 -13.32
N ARG A 306 -3.21 16.89 -12.78
CA ARG A 306 -4.23 17.91 -13.04
C ARG A 306 -3.77 19.29 -12.55
N PHE A 307 -3.27 19.39 -11.32
CA PHE A 307 -2.81 20.68 -10.78
C PHE A 307 -1.58 21.22 -11.54
N CYS A 308 -0.64 20.35 -11.92
CA CYS A 308 0.47 20.71 -12.80
C CYS A 308 -0.01 21.28 -14.14
N ALA A 309 -0.87 20.55 -14.85
CA ALA A 309 -1.24 20.86 -16.22
C ALA A 309 -2.23 22.03 -16.34
N GLU A 310 -3.26 22.08 -15.48
CA GLU A 310 -4.36 23.03 -15.64
C GLU A 310 -4.23 24.29 -14.79
N VAL A 311 -3.65 24.18 -13.59
CA VAL A 311 -3.55 25.32 -12.65
C VAL A 311 -2.18 25.98 -12.75
N LEU A 312 -1.10 25.19 -12.65
CA LEU A 312 0.27 25.70 -12.74
C LEU A 312 0.75 25.90 -14.19
N GLN A 313 0.02 25.35 -15.16
CA GLN A 313 0.33 25.40 -16.59
C GLN A 313 1.76 24.91 -16.89
N ALA A 314 2.21 23.92 -16.13
CA ALA A 314 3.51 23.29 -16.29
C ALA A 314 3.50 22.38 -17.54
N PRO A 315 4.61 22.28 -18.29
CA PRO A 315 4.71 21.37 -19.42
C PRO A 315 4.68 19.89 -18.97
N PRO A 316 4.28 18.94 -19.84
CA PRO A 316 4.37 17.51 -19.54
C PRO A 316 5.76 17.09 -19.06
N GLY A 317 5.82 16.15 -18.11
CA GLY A 317 7.06 15.66 -17.49
C GLY A 317 7.55 16.55 -16.34
N SER A 318 6.85 17.65 -16.05
CA SER A 318 7.20 18.52 -14.92
C SER A 318 7.07 17.80 -13.59
N LEU A 319 6.08 16.92 -13.41
CA LEU A 319 5.89 16.20 -12.15
C LEU A 319 7.04 15.23 -11.88
N ALA A 320 7.41 14.42 -12.86
CA ALA A 320 8.55 13.49 -12.78
C ALA A 320 9.86 14.22 -12.49
N SER A 321 10.06 15.38 -13.08
CA SER A 321 11.29 16.17 -12.91
C SER A 321 11.48 16.82 -11.52
N LEU A 322 10.50 16.69 -10.62
CA LEU A 322 10.61 17.12 -9.21
C LEU A 322 11.22 16.02 -8.31
N VAL A 323 11.28 14.76 -8.78
CA VAL A 323 11.81 13.62 -8.02
C VAL A 323 13.24 13.87 -7.48
N PRO A 324 14.19 14.45 -8.24
CA PRO A 324 15.52 14.76 -7.70
C PRO A 324 15.49 15.71 -6.50
N THR A 325 14.57 16.69 -6.48
CA THR A 325 14.41 17.61 -5.34
C THR A 325 13.82 16.90 -4.13
N VAL A 326 12.93 15.92 -4.35
CA VAL A 326 12.44 15.04 -3.26
C VAL A 326 13.59 14.23 -2.68
N ALA A 327 14.40 13.58 -3.52
CA ALA A 327 15.57 12.81 -3.09
C ALA A 327 16.59 13.67 -2.35
N GLN A 328 16.82 14.92 -2.78
CA GLN A 328 17.68 15.84 -2.05
C GLN A 328 17.18 16.18 -0.64
N THR A 329 15.85 16.24 -0.45
CA THR A 329 15.25 16.64 0.83
C THR A 329 15.08 15.46 1.79
N LEU A 330 14.79 14.27 1.25
CA LEU A 330 14.41 13.09 2.04
C LEU A 330 15.44 11.95 1.98
N GLY A 331 16.39 12.00 1.05
CA GLY A 331 17.27 10.89 0.71
C GLY A 331 18.31 10.52 1.76
N ASP A 332 18.69 11.46 2.63
CA ASP A 332 19.59 11.18 3.77
C ASP A 332 18.92 10.25 4.79
N ILE A 333 17.61 10.41 4.99
CA ILE A 333 16.81 9.62 5.94
C ILE A 333 16.25 8.35 5.27
N PHE A 334 15.94 8.43 3.97
CA PHE A 334 15.44 7.31 3.17
C PHE A 334 16.37 7.05 1.96
N PRO A 335 17.50 6.33 2.17
CA PRO A 335 18.52 6.12 1.15
C PRO A 335 18.03 5.47 -0.15
N GLU A 336 16.94 4.71 -0.07
CA GLU A 336 16.23 4.16 -1.22
C GLU A 336 15.80 5.22 -2.25
N LEU A 337 15.48 6.44 -1.80
CA LEU A 337 15.16 7.56 -2.68
C LEU A 337 16.39 8.05 -3.46
N SER A 338 17.55 8.14 -2.79
CA SER A 338 18.81 8.60 -3.41
C SER A 338 19.36 7.56 -4.39
N GLN A 339 19.28 6.28 -4.03
CA GLN A 339 19.76 5.17 -4.89
C GLN A 339 19.01 5.10 -6.23
N GLU A 340 17.73 5.51 -6.24
CA GLU A 340 16.92 5.59 -7.45
C GLU A 340 17.12 6.93 -8.21
N ALA A 341 17.51 8.02 -7.52
CA ALA A 341 17.79 9.33 -8.12
C ALA A 341 19.19 9.45 -8.75
N ASP A 342 20.23 8.83 -8.18
CA ASP A 342 21.61 8.93 -8.71
C ASP A 342 21.79 8.26 -10.08
N ARG A 343 20.87 7.38 -10.46
CA ARG A 343 20.83 6.77 -11.80
C ARG A 343 20.50 7.79 -12.92
N VAL A 344 20.14 9.03 -12.58
CA VAL A 344 19.82 10.15 -13.50
C VAL A 344 21.06 10.79 -14.13
N SER A 345 22.28 10.56 -13.61
CA SER A 345 23.46 11.32 -14.02
C SER A 345 24.23 10.81 -15.26
N VAL A 346 23.76 9.77 -15.94
CA VAL A 346 24.36 9.32 -17.22
C VAL A 346 23.42 9.68 -18.36
N GLY A 347 23.55 10.91 -18.86
CA GLY A 347 22.81 11.37 -20.03
C GLY A 347 23.16 10.57 -21.31
N PRO A 348 22.28 10.57 -22.33
CA PRO A 348 22.47 9.87 -23.59
C PRO A 348 23.37 10.67 -24.53
N GLN A 349 24.63 10.92 -24.17
CA GLN A 349 25.63 11.44 -25.10
C GLN A 349 27.00 10.78 -24.83
N GLU A 350 27.56 10.22 -25.91
CA GLU A 350 28.91 9.65 -26.04
C GLU A 350 29.21 8.35 -25.28
N GLN A 351 28.92 7.23 -25.93
CA GLN A 351 29.79 6.04 -25.91
C GLN A 351 29.52 5.20 -27.17
N HIS A 352 29.89 5.78 -28.30
CA HIS A 352 30.18 5.00 -29.49
C HIS A 352 31.69 4.77 -29.52
N VAL A 353 32.07 3.50 -29.69
CA VAL A 353 33.33 2.97 -30.25
C VAL A 353 34.36 2.43 -29.24
N ASN A 354 34.57 1.11 -29.41
CA ASN A 354 35.69 0.24 -29.04
C ASN A 354 35.76 -0.36 -27.63
N ASP A 355 35.06 -1.49 -27.45
CA ASP A 355 35.79 -2.66 -26.93
C ASP A 355 35.23 -3.96 -27.53
N VAL A 356 36.10 -4.67 -28.25
CA VAL A 356 35.90 -6.00 -28.81
C VAL A 356 36.69 -6.94 -27.90
N THR A 357 36.17 -7.26 -26.72
CA THR A 357 36.60 -8.44 -25.95
C THR A 357 35.48 -8.88 -25.02
N GLY A 358 35.25 -10.20 -24.99
CA GLY A 358 34.05 -10.80 -24.43
C GLY A 358 33.99 -10.79 -22.90
N SER A 359 32.87 -10.28 -22.38
CA SER A 359 32.14 -10.84 -21.25
C SER A 359 30.83 -10.05 -21.10
N GLY A 360 29.75 -10.57 -21.68
CA GLY A 360 28.44 -9.93 -21.62
C GLY A 360 27.86 -10.02 -20.21
N HIS A 361 28.13 -9.04 -19.36
CA HIS A 361 27.29 -8.76 -18.19
C HIS A 361 26.18 -7.82 -18.64
N GLN A 362 24.95 -8.32 -18.60
CA GLN A 362 23.77 -7.64 -19.10
C GLN A 362 23.28 -6.60 -18.08
N ARG A 363 23.26 -5.32 -18.49
CA ARG A 363 22.67 -4.22 -17.73
C ARG A 363 21.13 -4.39 -17.70
N ARG A 364 20.56 -4.89 -16.59
CA ARG A 364 19.11 -4.87 -16.29
C ARG A 364 18.64 -3.42 -16.10
N GLY A 365 17.68 -2.96 -16.91
CA GLY A 365 17.05 -1.65 -16.79
C GLY A 365 16.05 -1.62 -15.64
N LEU A 366 16.41 -0.93 -14.55
CA LEU A 366 15.48 -0.54 -13.49
C LEU A 366 14.79 0.75 -13.93
N PHE A 367 13.45 0.74 -14.05
CA PHE A 367 12.69 1.97 -14.26
C PHE A 367 12.87 2.88 -13.05
N GLN A 368 13.31 4.11 -13.28
CA GLN A 368 13.54 5.08 -12.23
C GLN A 368 12.18 5.61 -11.75
N ILE A 369 12.08 6.05 -10.49
CA ILE A 369 10.84 6.63 -9.91
C ILE A 369 10.22 7.69 -10.85
N ALA A 370 11.07 8.51 -11.46
CA ALA A 370 10.67 9.54 -12.41
C ALA A 370 10.01 8.96 -13.68
N ASP A 371 10.51 7.85 -14.22
CA ASP A 371 9.97 7.20 -15.43
C ASP A 371 8.54 6.70 -15.18
N ILE A 372 8.30 6.05 -14.05
CA ILE A 372 6.97 5.56 -13.66
C ILE A 372 5.98 6.72 -13.55
N ILE A 373 6.41 7.85 -12.99
CA ILE A 373 5.58 9.06 -12.89
C ILE A 373 5.31 9.64 -14.29
N ASP A 374 6.33 9.76 -15.14
CA ASP A 374 6.23 10.34 -16.48
C ASP A 374 5.31 9.52 -17.40
N GLU A 375 5.46 8.20 -17.40
CA GLU A 375 4.59 7.29 -18.17
C GLU A 375 3.12 7.40 -17.74
N ASN A 376 2.86 7.39 -16.42
CA ASN A 376 1.50 7.52 -15.89
C ASN A 376 0.92 8.92 -16.12
N GLU A 377 1.75 9.97 -16.07
CA GLU A 377 1.37 11.33 -16.45
C GLU A 377 0.93 11.36 -17.92
N GLY A 378 1.76 10.84 -18.84
CA GLY A 378 1.48 10.76 -20.26
C GLY A 378 0.16 10.05 -20.56
N HIS A 379 -0.09 8.90 -19.91
CA HIS A 379 -1.34 8.17 -20.03
C HIS A 379 -2.57 8.98 -19.60
N PHE A 380 -2.46 9.76 -18.53
CA PHE A 380 -3.60 10.53 -18.01
C PHE A 380 -3.84 11.84 -18.74
N LEU A 381 -2.81 12.53 -19.23
CA LEU A 381 -2.94 13.86 -19.86
C LEU A 381 -3.96 13.88 -21.02
N SER A 382 -4.02 12.81 -21.82
CA SER A 382 -4.99 12.70 -22.92
C SER A 382 -6.44 12.60 -22.43
N SER A 383 -6.67 11.84 -21.36
CA SER A 383 -7.97 11.74 -20.69
C SER A 383 -8.34 13.03 -19.98
N LEU A 384 -7.38 13.69 -19.32
CA LEU A 384 -7.56 14.97 -18.66
C LEU A 384 -8.11 16.02 -19.64
N ARG A 385 -7.44 16.22 -20.78
CA ARG A 385 -7.88 17.17 -21.83
C ARG A 385 -9.28 16.87 -22.39
N ARG A 386 -9.68 15.59 -22.47
CA ARG A 386 -11.02 15.21 -22.93
C ARG A 386 -12.06 15.45 -21.84
N GLY A 387 -11.78 15.03 -20.61
CA GLY A 387 -12.68 15.16 -19.47
C GLY A 387 -12.93 16.61 -19.09
N SER A 388 -11.90 17.47 -19.07
CA SER A 388 -12.06 18.90 -18.74
C SER A 388 -12.92 19.65 -19.75
N ARG A 389 -12.81 19.32 -21.05
CA ARG A 389 -13.71 19.85 -22.09
C ARG A 389 -15.14 19.36 -21.90
N LEU A 390 -15.32 18.10 -21.52
CA LEU A 390 -16.65 17.55 -21.22
C LEU A 390 -17.27 18.26 -20.02
N ILE A 391 -16.53 18.39 -18.91
CA ILE A 391 -16.98 19.11 -17.71
C ILE A 391 -17.41 20.53 -18.07
N GLN A 392 -16.55 21.27 -18.78
CA GLN A 392 -16.84 22.65 -19.18
C GLN A 392 -18.11 22.74 -20.04
N ARG A 393 -18.24 21.90 -21.06
CA ARG A 393 -19.41 21.89 -21.95
C ARG A 393 -20.69 21.56 -21.17
N THR A 394 -20.65 20.55 -20.31
CA THR A 394 -21.80 20.13 -19.51
C THR A 394 -22.21 21.24 -18.52
N CYS A 395 -21.25 21.88 -17.84
CA CYS A 395 -21.55 22.99 -16.94
C CYS A 395 -22.26 24.16 -17.67
N LEU A 396 -21.83 24.49 -18.90
CA LEU A 396 -22.46 25.53 -19.72
C LEU A 396 -23.89 25.17 -20.17
N GLN A 397 -24.22 23.88 -20.22
CA GLN A 397 -25.54 23.39 -20.64
C GLN A 397 -26.49 23.19 -19.44
N THR A 398 -25.98 23.26 -18.23
CA THR A 398 -26.75 23.02 -17.00
C THR A 398 -27.11 24.38 -16.40
N ASP A 399 -28.29 24.92 -16.74
CA ASP A 399 -28.78 26.25 -16.32
C ASP A 399 -29.11 26.29 -14.81
N GLY A 400 -28.08 26.32 -13.95
CA GLY A 400 -28.22 26.40 -12.49
C GLY A 400 -28.66 25.12 -11.78
N GLY A 401 -28.65 23.98 -12.49
CA GLY A 401 -28.90 22.64 -11.93
C GLY A 401 -27.64 21.91 -11.46
N HIS A 402 -27.82 20.73 -10.86
CA HIS A 402 -26.72 19.84 -10.46
C HIS A 402 -26.01 19.26 -11.70
N PHE A 403 -24.69 19.04 -11.58
CA PHE A 403 -23.93 18.32 -12.59
C PHE A 403 -24.47 16.89 -12.73
N PRO A 404 -24.77 16.40 -13.95
CA PRO A 404 -25.38 15.09 -14.14
C PRO A 404 -24.50 13.95 -13.60
N ALA A 405 -25.04 13.16 -12.66
CA ALA A 405 -24.34 12.02 -12.06
C ALA A 405 -23.85 11.00 -13.10
N ALA A 406 -24.63 10.76 -14.16
CA ALA A 406 -24.24 9.87 -15.26
C ALA A 406 -22.97 10.37 -16.01
N VAL A 407 -22.79 11.68 -16.13
CA VAL A 407 -21.59 12.26 -16.76
C VAL A 407 -20.40 12.13 -15.82
N ALA A 408 -20.58 12.42 -14.52
CA ALA A 408 -19.53 12.20 -13.52
C ALA A 408 -19.08 10.73 -13.47
N TRP A 409 -20.04 9.81 -13.55
CA TRP A 409 -19.77 8.39 -13.62
C TRP A 409 -19.03 7.97 -14.90
N SER A 410 -19.37 8.53 -16.05
CA SER A 410 -18.65 8.28 -17.31
C SER A 410 -17.21 8.82 -17.27
N LEU A 411 -16.98 10.01 -16.70
CA LEU A 411 -15.64 10.54 -16.48
C LEU A 411 -14.79 9.56 -15.66
N HIS A 412 -15.37 8.96 -14.62
CA HIS A 412 -14.70 7.97 -13.79
C HIS A 412 -14.42 6.67 -14.53
N ARG A 413 -15.48 6.03 -15.06
CA ARG A 413 -15.42 4.70 -15.67
C ARG A 413 -14.64 4.68 -16.98
N ASP A 414 -14.89 5.66 -17.85
CA ASP A 414 -14.43 5.64 -19.24
C ASP A 414 -13.13 6.43 -19.43
N LEU A 415 -12.95 7.53 -18.69
CA LEU A 415 -11.76 8.38 -18.80
C LEU A 415 -10.79 8.23 -17.62
N GLY A 416 -11.16 7.45 -16.60
CA GLY A 416 -10.32 7.19 -15.44
C GLY A 416 -10.18 8.36 -14.48
N PHE A 417 -11.13 9.28 -14.41
CA PHE A 417 -11.08 10.34 -13.41
C PHE A 417 -11.39 9.78 -12.02
N PRO A 418 -10.55 10.03 -11.00
CA PRO A 418 -10.97 9.81 -9.61
C PRO A 418 -12.23 10.64 -9.31
N LEU A 419 -13.23 10.08 -8.62
CA LEU A 419 -14.49 10.80 -8.34
C LEU A 419 -14.25 12.04 -7.47
N ASP A 420 -13.32 11.95 -6.51
CA ASP A 420 -12.83 13.07 -5.72
C ASP A 420 -12.14 14.16 -6.55
N LEU A 421 -11.49 13.79 -7.65
CA LEU A 421 -10.96 14.77 -8.61
C LEU A 421 -12.10 15.45 -9.39
N VAL A 422 -13.12 14.69 -9.79
CA VAL A 422 -14.32 15.27 -10.44
C VAL A 422 -15.01 16.25 -9.50
N ASP A 423 -15.27 15.86 -8.26
CA ASP A 423 -15.90 16.70 -7.24
C ASP A 423 -15.11 18.01 -7.05
N LEU A 424 -13.78 17.91 -6.91
CA LEU A 424 -12.91 19.08 -6.79
C LEU A 424 -13.01 20.02 -8.01
N MET A 425 -13.01 19.47 -9.23
CA MET A 425 -13.11 20.27 -10.45
C MET A 425 -14.48 20.95 -10.59
N LEU A 426 -15.54 20.35 -10.08
CA LEU A 426 -16.89 20.92 -10.08
C LEU A 426 -17.04 21.99 -8.99
N GLU A 427 -16.51 21.74 -7.79
CA GLU A 427 -16.53 22.68 -6.66
C GLU A 427 -15.87 24.01 -7.03
N GLU A 428 -14.73 23.98 -7.71
CA GLU A 428 -14.04 25.19 -8.22
C GLU A 428 -14.89 26.01 -9.21
N ARG A 429 -15.92 25.41 -9.78
CA ARG A 429 -16.88 26.06 -10.70
C ARG A 429 -18.20 26.42 -10.00
N GLY A 430 -18.31 26.18 -8.70
CA GLY A 430 -19.53 26.40 -7.94
C GLY A 430 -20.66 25.43 -8.29
N VAL A 431 -20.34 24.26 -8.86
CA VAL A 431 -21.31 23.23 -9.24
C VAL A 431 -21.09 21.98 -8.40
N GLN A 432 -22.14 21.24 -8.09
CA GLN A 432 -22.06 19.95 -7.40
C GLN A 432 -22.75 18.86 -8.21
N VAL A 433 -22.25 17.64 -8.09
CA VAL A 433 -22.93 16.45 -8.62
C VAL A 433 -24.13 16.08 -7.75
N ASP A 434 -25.18 15.53 -8.35
CA ASP A 434 -26.22 14.85 -7.57
C ASP A 434 -25.61 13.62 -6.88
N ARG A 435 -25.36 13.74 -5.58
CA ARG A 435 -24.69 12.68 -4.80
C ARG A 435 -25.56 11.45 -4.66
N GLN A 436 -26.87 11.61 -4.47
CA GLN A 436 -27.77 10.47 -4.31
C GLN A 436 -27.80 9.60 -5.57
N GLU A 437 -27.85 10.24 -6.74
CA GLU A 437 -27.85 9.52 -8.00
C GLU A 437 -26.47 8.92 -8.34
N LEU A 438 -25.38 9.63 -8.03
CA LEU A 438 -24.04 9.10 -8.20
C LEU A 438 -23.81 7.86 -7.33
N ASP A 439 -24.21 7.90 -6.05
CA ASP A 439 -24.07 6.78 -5.13
C ASP A 439 -24.91 5.57 -5.58
N ARG A 440 -26.07 5.79 -6.20
CA ARG A 440 -26.86 4.72 -6.83
C ARG A 440 -26.10 4.09 -8.00
N LEU A 441 -25.50 4.89 -8.88
CA LEU A 441 -24.72 4.38 -10.02
C LEU A 441 -23.49 3.58 -9.55
N VAL A 442 -22.76 4.10 -8.56
CA VAL A 442 -21.62 3.43 -7.93
C VAL A 442 -22.06 2.12 -7.30
N SER A 443 -23.12 2.14 -6.49
CA SER A 443 -23.65 0.95 -5.82
C SER A 443 -24.18 -0.08 -6.81
N HIS A 444 -24.81 0.36 -7.90
CA HIS A 444 -25.29 -0.52 -8.95
C HIS A 444 -24.12 -1.22 -9.66
N ASP A 445 -23.08 -0.48 -10.04
CA ASP A 445 -21.86 -1.06 -10.64
C ASP A 445 -21.15 -2.01 -9.68
N GLN A 446 -21.03 -1.65 -8.40
CA GLN A 446 -20.49 -2.53 -7.36
C GLN A 446 -21.33 -3.79 -7.16
N LYS A 447 -22.67 -3.71 -7.25
CA LYS A 447 -23.55 -4.88 -7.19
C LYS A 447 -23.44 -5.75 -8.44
N VAL A 448 -23.33 -5.16 -9.62
CA VAL A 448 -23.10 -5.91 -10.87
C VAL A 448 -21.73 -6.60 -10.84
N ARG A 449 -20.70 -5.93 -10.34
CA ARG A 449 -19.35 -6.49 -10.10
C ARG A 449 -19.31 -7.47 -8.92
N GLY A 450 -20.14 -7.26 -7.91
CA GLY A 450 -20.22 -8.07 -6.68
C GLY A 450 -21.09 -9.32 -6.85
N GLN A 451 -22.06 -9.32 -7.76
CA GLN A 451 -22.75 -10.52 -8.25
C GLN A 451 -21.81 -11.39 -9.11
N THR A 452 -20.67 -10.84 -9.55
CA THR A 452 -19.56 -11.55 -10.19
C THR A 452 -18.35 -11.77 -9.26
N ASN A 453 -18.40 -11.32 -7.99
CA ASN A 453 -17.33 -11.51 -6.99
C ASN A 453 -17.88 -11.35 -5.56
N THR A 454 -18.21 -12.45 -4.90
CA THR A 454 -18.36 -12.48 -3.43
C THR A 454 -17.01 -12.63 -2.77
N SER A 455 -16.46 -11.54 -2.23
CA SER A 455 -15.73 -11.47 -0.94
C SER A 455 -15.14 -10.07 -0.76
N SER A 456 -15.69 -9.30 0.18
CA SER A 456 -15.14 -8.02 0.60
C SER A 456 -13.92 -8.27 1.49
N ILE A 457 -12.72 -7.85 1.04
CA ILE A 457 -11.50 -7.86 1.83
C ILE A 457 -11.09 -6.41 2.12
N VAL A 458 -10.93 -6.08 3.40
CA VAL A 458 -10.29 -4.85 3.88
C VAL A 458 -8.78 -5.03 3.75
N VAL A 459 -8.13 -4.22 2.91
CA VAL A 459 -6.66 -4.23 2.76
C VAL A 459 -6.07 -3.23 3.75
N VAL A 460 -5.37 -3.74 4.78
CA VAL A 460 -4.47 -2.94 5.62
C VAL A 460 -3.04 -3.20 5.11
N VAL A 461 -2.42 -2.19 4.51
CA VAL A 461 -1.03 -2.25 4.06
C VAL A 461 -0.11 -2.11 5.28
N TRP A 462 0.75 -3.10 5.51
CA TRP A 462 1.83 -3.03 6.51
C TRP A 462 3.15 -2.76 5.80
N LEU A 463 3.77 -1.62 6.08
CA LEU A 463 5.15 -1.36 5.69
C LEU A 463 6.11 -1.96 6.73
N PRO A 464 7.21 -2.62 6.33
CA PRO A 464 8.20 -3.13 7.26
C PRO A 464 9.02 -1.99 7.88
N VAL A 465 9.13 -1.98 9.21
CA VAL A 465 10.07 -1.13 9.95
C VAL A 465 11.45 -1.78 9.90
N LYS A 466 12.42 -1.15 9.21
CA LYS A 466 13.84 -1.51 9.33
C LYS A 466 14.51 -0.62 10.38
N SER A 467 15.14 -1.26 11.37
CA SER A 467 15.89 -0.60 12.45
C SER A 467 17.14 0.07 11.91
N CYS A 468 17.35 1.34 12.27
CA CYS A 468 18.61 2.05 12.09
C CYS A 468 19.48 1.85 13.33
N MET A 469 20.27 0.78 13.38
CA MET A 469 21.53 0.76 14.14
C MET A 469 22.52 -0.14 13.41
N GLY A 470 23.70 0.42 13.12
CA GLY A 470 24.78 -0.24 12.40
C GLY A 470 25.18 -1.57 13.02
N GLY A 471 25.28 -2.57 12.16
CA GLY A 471 25.70 -3.94 12.48
C GLY A 471 25.37 -4.83 11.29
N PHE A 472 26.31 -4.93 10.35
CA PHE A 472 26.16 -5.74 9.14
C PHE A 472 25.95 -7.22 9.51
N ILE A 473 24.81 -7.78 9.11
CA ILE A 473 24.69 -9.18 8.71
C ILE A 473 24.00 -9.16 7.34
N VAL A 474 24.80 -9.41 6.30
CA VAL A 474 24.32 -9.65 4.94
C VAL A 474 23.66 -11.03 4.94
N LYS A 475 22.33 -11.08 4.77
CA LYS A 475 21.70 -12.24 4.14
C LYS A 475 21.43 -11.83 2.70
N GLU A 476 22.21 -12.42 1.79
CA GLU A 476 22.04 -12.28 0.36
C GLU A 476 20.63 -12.75 -0.04
N PRO A 477 19.87 -11.97 -0.83
CA PRO A 477 18.77 -12.53 -1.58
C PRO A 477 19.34 -13.37 -2.73
N MET A 478 18.96 -14.65 -2.81
CA MET A 478 19.19 -15.44 -4.02
C MET A 478 18.39 -14.83 -5.17
N SER A 479 19.04 -13.98 -5.95
CA SER A 479 18.58 -13.55 -7.27
C SER A 479 18.96 -14.63 -8.29
N VAL A 480 17.98 -15.25 -8.94
CA VAL A 480 18.25 -16.00 -10.18
C VAL A 480 18.65 -14.99 -11.25
N VAL A 481 19.94 -15.02 -11.62
CA VAL A 481 20.51 -14.23 -12.71
C VAL A 481 20.19 -14.93 -14.02
N MET A 482 19.33 -14.33 -14.84
CA MET A 482 19.13 -14.76 -16.23
C MET A 482 20.30 -14.28 -17.10
N SER A 483 20.72 -15.12 -18.04
CA SER A 483 21.87 -14.85 -18.91
C SER A 483 21.57 -13.85 -20.06
N PRO A 484 22.60 -13.20 -20.64
CA PRO A 484 22.59 -12.49 -21.93
C PRO A 484 21.69 -13.04 -23.03
N ALA A 485 21.62 -14.37 -23.13
CA ALA A 485 20.84 -15.09 -24.12
C ALA A 485 19.33 -15.15 -23.77
N GLN A 486 18.97 -15.13 -22.48
CA GLN A 486 17.59 -15.18 -22.00
C GLN A 486 16.89 -13.80 -22.12
N MET A 487 17.56 -12.69 -21.86
CA MET A 487 16.96 -11.36 -22.06
C MET A 487 16.81 -10.96 -23.55
N ARG A 488 17.62 -11.52 -24.47
CA ARG A 488 17.39 -11.35 -25.92
C ARG A 488 16.14 -12.10 -26.41
N ALA A 489 15.75 -13.17 -25.72
CA ALA A 489 14.51 -13.89 -26.00
C ALA A 489 13.26 -13.10 -25.52
N GLU A 490 13.37 -12.28 -24.47
CA GLU A 490 12.25 -11.45 -23.96
C GLU A 490 12.08 -10.10 -24.67
N GLN A 491 13.14 -9.46 -25.19
CA GLN A 491 12.97 -8.26 -26.05
C GLN A 491 12.30 -8.58 -27.40
N GLN A 492 12.19 -9.86 -27.77
CA GLN A 492 11.35 -10.35 -28.87
C GLN A 492 9.96 -10.84 -28.41
N ALA A 493 9.67 -10.84 -27.09
CA ALA A 493 8.41 -11.29 -26.51
C ALA A 493 7.36 -10.17 -26.31
N ASP A 494 7.68 -8.91 -26.62
CA ASP A 494 6.69 -7.81 -26.76
C ASP A 494 5.81 -7.97 -28.04
N ALA A 495 5.85 -9.16 -28.63
CA ALA A 495 4.95 -9.66 -29.65
C ALA A 495 4.28 -11.01 -29.26
N GLN A 496 4.40 -11.47 -28.00
CA GLN A 496 3.75 -12.70 -27.55
C GLN A 496 2.36 -12.42 -26.94
N PRO A 497 1.34 -13.20 -27.32
CA PRO A 497 -0.03 -12.94 -26.88
C PRO A 497 -0.20 -13.27 -25.38
N ARG A 498 -0.95 -12.43 -24.66
CA ARG A 498 -1.34 -12.71 -23.26
C ARG A 498 -2.16 -14.01 -23.22
N LEU A 499 -1.69 -15.02 -22.49
CA LEU A 499 -2.35 -16.33 -22.36
C LEU A 499 -3.45 -16.37 -21.28
N LEU A 500 -3.92 -15.19 -20.87
CA LEU A 500 -5.06 -15.01 -19.97
C LEU A 500 -6.30 -14.70 -20.82
N PRO A 501 -7.36 -15.53 -20.74
CA PRO A 501 -8.61 -15.27 -21.44
C PRO A 501 -9.18 -13.88 -21.12
N ASP A 502 -9.53 -13.13 -22.15
CA ASP A 502 -10.23 -11.85 -21.98
C ASP A 502 -11.72 -12.07 -21.63
N VAL A 503 -12.44 -10.98 -21.37
CA VAL A 503 -13.86 -11.03 -20.95
C VAL A 503 -14.74 -11.73 -21.99
N LEU A 504 -14.44 -11.57 -23.29
CA LEU A 504 -15.20 -12.21 -24.37
C LEU A 504 -14.95 -13.73 -24.40
N THR A 505 -13.69 -14.14 -24.21
CA THR A 505 -13.29 -15.54 -24.15
C THR A 505 -13.87 -16.23 -22.92
N LEU A 506 -13.90 -15.55 -21.76
CA LEU A 506 -14.53 -16.06 -20.55
C LEU A 506 -16.06 -16.23 -20.73
N ALA A 507 -16.72 -15.29 -21.39
CA ALA A 507 -18.13 -15.41 -21.73
C ALA A 507 -18.39 -16.58 -22.71
N ALA A 508 -17.47 -16.82 -23.66
CA ALA A 508 -17.56 -17.95 -24.58
C ALA A 508 -17.47 -19.30 -23.86
N LEU A 509 -16.55 -19.46 -22.88
CA LEU A 509 -16.43 -20.67 -22.05
C LEU A 509 -17.72 -20.98 -21.28
N GLN A 510 -18.35 -19.95 -20.71
CA GLN A 510 -19.61 -20.09 -19.99
C GLN A 510 -20.75 -20.46 -20.93
N HIS A 511 -20.82 -19.83 -22.11
CA HIS A 511 -21.84 -20.12 -23.11
C HIS A 511 -21.71 -21.53 -23.71
N THR A 512 -20.49 -22.05 -23.85
CA THR A 512 -20.23 -23.43 -24.30
C THR A 512 -20.40 -24.47 -23.20
N GLY A 513 -20.77 -24.05 -21.98
CA GLY A 513 -21.07 -24.94 -20.86
C GLY A 513 -19.84 -25.55 -20.19
N VAL A 514 -18.66 -24.95 -20.35
CA VAL A 514 -17.44 -25.40 -19.68
C VAL A 514 -17.57 -25.08 -18.18
N PRO A 515 -17.58 -26.10 -17.28
CA PRO A 515 -17.71 -25.87 -15.85
C PRO A 515 -16.48 -25.16 -15.27
N HIS A 516 -16.67 -24.42 -14.18
CA HIS A 516 -15.56 -23.84 -13.43
C HIS A 516 -14.60 -24.92 -12.91
N THR A 517 -13.32 -24.59 -12.87
CA THR A 517 -12.28 -25.51 -12.38
C THR A 517 -12.47 -25.77 -10.89
N ASP A 518 -12.55 -27.03 -10.47
CA ASP A 518 -12.53 -27.46 -9.07
C ASP A 518 -11.10 -27.40 -8.53
N ASP A 519 -10.81 -26.41 -7.69
CA ASP A 519 -9.51 -26.23 -7.05
C ASP A 519 -9.46 -26.83 -5.64
N SER A 520 -10.46 -27.62 -5.22
CA SER A 520 -10.46 -28.29 -3.92
C SER A 520 -9.34 -29.33 -3.72
N PRO A 521 -8.83 -30.05 -4.76
CA PRO A 521 -7.74 -31.02 -4.58
C PRO A 521 -6.45 -30.43 -3.99
N LYS A 522 -6.20 -29.12 -4.13
CA LYS A 522 -5.02 -28.47 -3.52
C LYS A 522 -5.04 -28.46 -1.99
N TYR A 523 -6.22 -28.62 -1.39
CA TYR A 523 -6.39 -28.70 0.07
C TYR A 523 -6.41 -30.15 0.57
N CYS A 524 -6.37 -31.13 -0.32
CA CYS A 524 -6.36 -32.55 0.02
C CYS A 524 -4.91 -32.99 0.25
N TYR A 525 -4.41 -32.85 1.49
CA TYR A 525 -3.12 -33.38 1.90
C TYR A 525 -3.24 -34.07 3.26
N HIS A 526 -2.31 -34.97 3.54
CA HIS A 526 -2.16 -35.58 4.87
C HIS A 526 -0.72 -35.47 5.35
N LEU A 527 -0.52 -35.49 6.66
CA LEU A 527 0.80 -35.43 7.27
C LEU A 527 1.31 -36.85 7.49
N GLU A 528 2.37 -37.24 6.79
CA GLU A 528 3.07 -38.51 6.95
C GLU A 528 4.56 -38.21 7.22
N ASP A 529 5.11 -38.74 8.32
CA ASP A 529 6.49 -38.49 8.75
C ASP A 529 6.94 -37.02 8.76
N GLY A 530 6.03 -36.12 9.18
CA GLY A 530 6.31 -34.68 9.26
C GLY A 530 6.35 -33.96 7.91
N ARG A 531 5.98 -34.64 6.82
CA ARG A 531 5.85 -34.07 5.47
C ARG A 531 4.39 -34.08 5.02
N TYR A 532 3.99 -33.01 4.34
CA TYR A 532 2.69 -32.96 3.69
C TYR A 532 2.73 -33.81 2.41
N VAL A 533 1.94 -34.87 2.38
CA VAL A 533 1.77 -35.75 1.23
C VAL A 533 0.48 -35.37 0.52
N PHE A 534 0.63 -34.95 -0.74
CA PHE A 534 -0.47 -34.61 -1.64
C PHE A 534 -0.78 -35.84 -2.53
N PRO A 535 -2.03 -36.30 -2.62
CA PRO A 535 -2.44 -37.30 -3.59
C PRO A 535 -2.19 -36.82 -5.03
N ALA A 536 -1.88 -37.75 -5.94
CA ALA A 536 -1.79 -37.45 -7.36
C ALA A 536 -3.13 -36.89 -7.87
N CYS A 537 -3.08 -35.74 -8.55
CA CYS A 537 -4.25 -35.09 -9.12
C CYS A 537 -4.33 -35.40 -10.62
N ARG A 538 -5.44 -35.99 -11.06
CA ARG A 538 -5.72 -36.25 -12.47
C ARG A 538 -6.87 -35.37 -12.94
N ALA A 539 -6.74 -34.81 -14.13
CA ALA A 539 -7.65 -33.81 -14.66
C ALA A 539 -7.88 -33.99 -16.16
N THR A 540 -9.00 -33.48 -16.63
CA THR A 540 -9.38 -33.40 -18.05
C THR A 540 -9.13 -32.00 -18.58
N VAL A 541 -8.49 -31.88 -19.75
CA VAL A 541 -8.38 -30.60 -20.47
C VAL A 541 -9.75 -30.18 -21.01
N LEU A 542 -10.32 -29.12 -20.46
CA LEU A 542 -11.64 -28.62 -20.86
C LEU A 542 -11.60 -27.56 -21.96
N ALA A 543 -10.53 -26.76 -22.00
CA ALA A 543 -10.34 -25.76 -23.05
C ALA A 543 -8.87 -25.36 -23.18
N LEU A 544 -8.47 -24.97 -24.39
CA LEU A 544 -7.16 -24.43 -24.71
C LEU A 544 -7.30 -23.02 -25.28
N TYR A 545 -6.49 -22.08 -24.82
CA TYR A 545 -6.46 -20.69 -25.28
C TYR A 545 -5.08 -20.35 -25.84
N ASP A 546 -5.00 -20.01 -27.12
CA ASP A 546 -3.72 -19.72 -27.80
C ASP A 546 -3.23 -18.26 -27.61
N GLY A 547 -3.91 -17.50 -26.76
CA GLY A 547 -3.67 -16.07 -26.55
C GLY A 547 -4.49 -15.16 -27.48
N ARG A 548 -5.31 -15.72 -28.37
CA ARG A 548 -6.26 -14.98 -29.22
C ARG A 548 -7.66 -15.58 -29.16
N ALA A 549 -7.79 -16.89 -29.20
CA ALA A 549 -9.07 -17.59 -29.23
C ALA A 549 -9.00 -18.96 -28.54
N LEU A 550 -10.16 -19.54 -28.27
CA LEU A 550 -10.26 -20.94 -27.85
C LEU A 550 -9.99 -21.84 -29.06
N VAL A 551 -9.08 -22.79 -28.89
CA VAL A 551 -8.66 -23.73 -29.93
C VAL A 551 -8.90 -25.17 -29.46
N PRO A 552 -9.23 -26.10 -30.38
CA PRO A 552 -9.45 -27.50 -30.00
C PRO A 552 -8.15 -28.24 -29.69
N GLU A 553 -7.02 -27.77 -30.23
CA GLU A 553 -5.71 -28.41 -30.15
C GLU A 553 -4.59 -27.36 -30.24
N VAL A 554 -3.48 -27.64 -29.56
CA VAL A 554 -2.23 -26.86 -29.59
C VAL A 554 -1.08 -27.83 -29.90
N GLY A 555 -0.18 -27.44 -30.80
CA GLY A 555 0.92 -28.28 -31.26
C GLY A 555 2.22 -28.11 -30.46
N PRO A 556 3.24 -28.94 -30.74
CA PRO A 556 4.55 -28.88 -30.08
C PRO A 556 5.22 -27.50 -30.21
N GLY A 557 5.83 -27.03 -29.13
CA GLY A 557 6.55 -25.75 -29.03
C GLY A 557 5.66 -24.53 -28.85
N GLN A 558 4.33 -24.68 -28.80
CA GLN A 558 3.41 -23.57 -28.60
C GLN A 558 3.14 -23.33 -27.11
N ARG A 559 2.87 -22.06 -26.75
CA ARG A 559 2.40 -21.68 -25.41
C ARG A 559 0.89 -21.50 -25.45
N CYS A 560 0.18 -22.01 -24.47
CA CYS A 560 -1.27 -21.83 -24.36
C CYS A 560 -1.72 -21.73 -22.91
N GLY A 561 -2.90 -21.14 -22.70
CA GLY A 561 -3.65 -21.27 -21.46
C GLY A 561 -4.46 -22.57 -21.47
N VAL A 562 -4.27 -23.42 -20.47
CA VAL A 562 -4.96 -24.71 -20.31
C VAL A 562 -5.93 -24.60 -19.15
N ILE A 563 -7.21 -24.88 -19.43
CA ILE A 563 -8.28 -24.92 -18.43
C ILE A 563 -8.62 -26.39 -18.18
N LEU A 564 -8.61 -26.76 -16.90
CA LEU A 564 -8.87 -28.12 -16.44
C LEU A 564 -10.20 -28.19 -15.68
N ASP A 565 -10.76 -29.40 -15.57
CA ASP A 565 -11.94 -29.67 -14.74
C ASP A 565 -11.62 -29.57 -13.24
N GLN A 566 -10.42 -30.00 -12.84
CA GLN A 566 -9.90 -29.86 -11.48
C GLN A 566 -8.39 -29.59 -11.48
N THR A 567 -7.86 -29.05 -10.38
CA THR A 567 -6.41 -28.83 -10.24
C THR A 567 -5.94 -28.84 -8.80
N CYS A 568 -4.73 -29.34 -8.57
CA CYS A 568 -4.00 -29.19 -7.32
C CYS A 568 -3.07 -27.97 -7.29
N PHE A 569 -2.90 -27.24 -8.41
CA PHE A 569 -2.05 -26.05 -8.45
C PHE A 569 -2.71 -24.86 -7.75
N TYR A 570 -1.96 -24.20 -6.88
CA TYR A 570 -2.32 -22.91 -6.33
C TYR A 570 -2.17 -21.81 -7.38
N SER A 571 -3.28 -21.16 -7.74
CA SER A 571 -3.28 -19.95 -8.56
C SER A 571 -2.98 -18.71 -7.71
N GLU A 572 -2.28 -17.72 -8.27
CA GLU A 572 -1.95 -16.49 -7.54
C GLU A 572 -3.20 -15.82 -6.92
N GLN A 573 -3.25 -15.80 -5.58
CA GLN A 573 -4.38 -15.25 -4.83
C GLN A 573 -3.91 -14.81 -3.42
N GLY A 574 -4.44 -13.70 -2.91
CA GLY A 574 -4.23 -13.29 -1.51
C GLY A 574 -2.77 -12.93 -1.14
N GLY A 575 -1.93 -12.57 -2.11
CA GLY A 575 -0.51 -12.23 -1.88
C GLY A 575 0.45 -13.43 -1.82
N GLN A 576 -0.02 -14.63 -2.15
CA GLN A 576 0.82 -15.82 -2.35
C GLN A 576 1.10 -16.03 -3.84
N SER A 577 2.36 -16.36 -4.18
CA SER A 577 2.77 -16.71 -5.54
C SER A 577 2.11 -18.00 -6.00
N HIS A 578 1.83 -18.10 -7.30
CA HIS A 578 1.30 -19.33 -7.90
C HIS A 578 2.30 -20.49 -7.84
N ASP A 579 1.79 -21.71 -7.90
CA ASP A 579 2.62 -22.91 -8.02
C ASP A 579 3.27 -23.04 -9.41
N ARG A 580 4.33 -23.85 -9.48
CA ARG A 580 4.99 -24.31 -10.70
C ARG A 580 5.10 -25.83 -10.69
N GLY A 581 5.24 -26.42 -11.87
CA GLY A 581 5.24 -27.85 -12.04
C GLY A 581 5.02 -28.25 -13.48
N TYR A 582 4.45 -29.43 -13.69
CA TYR A 582 4.20 -29.97 -15.02
C TYR A 582 2.97 -30.88 -15.05
N LEU A 583 2.43 -31.05 -16.25
CA LEU A 583 1.38 -32.02 -16.55
C LEU A 583 2.01 -33.18 -17.33
N THR A 584 1.58 -34.41 -17.09
CA THR A 584 1.90 -35.57 -17.95
C THR A 584 0.64 -36.14 -18.58
N ARG A 585 0.71 -36.61 -19.81
CA ARG A 585 -0.43 -37.32 -20.44
C ARG A 585 -0.61 -38.71 -19.82
N ASP A 586 -1.83 -39.04 -19.39
CA ASP A 586 -2.14 -40.35 -18.80
C ASP A 586 -2.09 -41.44 -19.89
N GLY A 587 -1.23 -42.46 -19.76
CA GLY A 587 -1.36 -43.74 -20.50
C GLY A 587 -0.30 -44.21 -21.54
N LEU A 588 0.92 -43.66 -21.64
CA LEU A 588 1.96 -44.19 -22.56
C LEU A 588 2.91 -45.21 -21.89
N TRP A 589 2.61 -46.51 -22.06
CA TRP A 589 3.57 -47.62 -21.85
C TRP A 589 3.87 -48.28 -23.22
N VAL A 590 5.11 -48.28 -23.70
CA VAL A 590 5.47 -48.99 -24.96
C VAL A 590 6.54 -50.06 -24.71
N SER A 591 6.28 -51.27 -25.21
CA SER A 591 7.09 -52.48 -25.11
C SER A 591 8.31 -52.49 -26.05
N GLN A 592 9.44 -52.97 -25.56
CA GLN A 592 10.73 -53.09 -26.25
C GLN A 592 10.69 -54.18 -27.35
N ALA A 593 11.10 -53.87 -28.58
CA ALA A 593 11.45 -54.88 -29.58
C ALA A 593 12.64 -54.46 -30.46
N SER A 594 13.65 -55.34 -30.44
CA SER A 594 14.64 -55.66 -31.48
C SER A 594 15.64 -54.59 -31.93
N TRP A 595 16.81 -54.60 -31.30
CA TRP A 595 18.08 -54.87 -32.00
C TRP A 595 19.11 -55.48 -31.03
N GLU A 596 19.39 -56.77 -31.23
CA GLU A 596 20.62 -57.46 -30.81
C GLU A 596 21.84 -56.75 -31.47
N THR A 597 23.07 -56.73 -30.95
CA THR A 597 23.82 -57.76 -30.24
C THR A 597 25.12 -57.16 -29.63
N SER A 598 25.57 -57.75 -28.51
CA SER A 598 26.97 -58.07 -28.13
C SER A 598 27.58 -57.38 -26.89
N ALA A 599 27.90 -58.25 -25.91
CA ALA A 599 28.94 -58.16 -24.87
C ALA A 599 28.60 -57.54 -23.50
N GLU A 600 28.07 -58.43 -22.64
CA GLU A 600 28.50 -58.69 -21.26
C GLU A 600 28.80 -57.52 -20.30
N SER A 601 27.81 -57.14 -19.50
CA SER A 601 27.97 -57.09 -18.04
C SER A 601 26.61 -57.24 -17.36
N SER A 602 26.56 -58.07 -16.33
CA SER A 602 25.36 -58.44 -15.60
C SER A 602 25.15 -57.51 -14.40
N ASP A 603 24.30 -56.51 -14.55
CA ASP A 603 23.50 -55.97 -13.45
C ASP A 603 22.22 -55.31 -14.02
N VAL A 604 21.08 -56.00 -13.89
CA VAL A 604 19.80 -55.59 -14.46
C VAL A 604 18.86 -55.18 -13.33
N SER A 605 18.95 -53.92 -12.89
CA SER A 605 17.82 -53.22 -12.30
C SER A 605 16.96 -52.65 -13.43
N ARG A 606 15.78 -53.24 -13.62
CA ARG A 606 14.76 -52.82 -14.60
C ARG A 606 14.26 -51.41 -14.27
N CYS A 607 14.79 -50.39 -14.94
CA CYS A 607 14.15 -49.08 -15.04
C CYS A 607 13.62 -48.91 -16.47
N SER A 608 12.33 -49.22 -16.66
CA SER A 608 11.54 -48.77 -17.79
C SER A 608 11.38 -47.26 -17.63
N VAL A 609 12.11 -46.44 -18.39
CA VAL A 609 11.95 -44.98 -18.37
C VAL A 609 10.84 -44.63 -19.38
N PRO A 610 9.67 -44.11 -18.97
CA PRO A 610 8.68 -43.62 -19.92
C PRO A 610 9.25 -42.40 -20.64
N GLN A 611 8.97 -42.24 -21.93
CA GLN A 611 8.97 -40.91 -22.53
C GLN A 611 7.79 -40.17 -21.91
N GLU A 612 8.00 -39.57 -20.74
CA GLU A 612 7.01 -38.68 -20.14
C GLU A 612 6.89 -37.46 -21.06
N VAL A 613 5.76 -37.35 -21.74
CA VAL A 613 5.38 -36.13 -22.43
C VAL A 613 5.00 -35.13 -21.34
N LEU A 614 5.92 -34.20 -21.06
CA LEU A 614 5.77 -33.17 -20.05
C LEU A 614 5.17 -31.92 -20.70
N PHE A 615 4.17 -31.34 -20.06
CA PHE A 615 3.65 -30.02 -20.39
C PHE A 615 3.97 -29.10 -19.21
N SER A 616 5.01 -28.27 -19.34
CA SER A 616 5.50 -27.44 -18.25
C SER A 616 4.52 -26.32 -17.92
N VAL A 617 4.17 -26.19 -16.63
CA VAL A 617 3.28 -25.14 -16.12
C VAL A 617 4.13 -23.98 -15.60
N GLU A 618 4.13 -22.88 -16.33
CA GLU A 618 4.98 -21.71 -16.06
C GLU A 618 4.33 -20.73 -15.08
N ALA A 619 2.99 -20.61 -15.16
CA ALA A 619 2.19 -19.77 -14.30
C ALA A 619 0.76 -20.30 -14.16
N VAL A 620 0.14 -20.05 -13.01
CA VAL A 620 -1.24 -20.44 -12.74
C VAL A 620 -2.03 -19.24 -12.26
N ASN A 621 -3.06 -18.87 -13.03
CA ASN A 621 -3.84 -17.66 -12.78
C ASN A 621 -5.33 -17.97 -12.68
N ARG A 622 -6.07 -17.15 -11.94
CA ARG A 622 -7.53 -17.28 -11.83
C ARG A 622 -8.22 -16.23 -12.69
N ALA A 623 -9.16 -16.66 -13.53
CA ALA A 623 -9.94 -15.76 -14.38
C ALA A 623 -11.39 -16.26 -14.49
N GLY A 624 -12.36 -15.44 -14.04
CA GLY A 624 -13.79 -15.73 -14.20
C GLY A 624 -14.26 -17.07 -13.62
N GLY A 625 -13.66 -17.54 -12.53
CA GLY A 625 -13.96 -18.84 -11.90
C GLY A 625 -13.19 -20.03 -12.48
N TYR A 626 -12.40 -19.84 -13.54
CA TYR A 626 -11.51 -20.85 -14.10
C TYR A 626 -10.08 -20.68 -13.56
N VAL A 627 -9.34 -21.79 -13.46
CA VAL A 627 -7.89 -21.78 -13.23
C VAL A 627 -7.20 -22.02 -14.56
N VAL A 628 -6.39 -21.06 -14.97
CA VAL A 628 -5.68 -21.04 -16.25
C VAL A 628 -4.21 -21.36 -16.01
N HIS A 629 -3.79 -22.52 -16.48
CA HIS A 629 -2.41 -22.98 -16.44
C HIS A 629 -1.73 -22.50 -17.72
N GLN A 630 -0.73 -21.63 -17.61
CA GLN A 630 0.08 -21.23 -18.75
C GLN A 630 1.10 -22.33 -19.00
N VAL A 631 0.93 -23.01 -20.12
CA VAL A 631 1.65 -24.25 -20.42
C VAL A 631 2.47 -24.08 -21.70
N THR A 632 3.71 -24.54 -21.64
CA THR A 632 4.53 -24.78 -22.84
C THR A 632 4.37 -26.23 -23.26
N VAL A 633 3.83 -26.42 -24.46
CA VAL A 633 3.35 -27.71 -24.97
C VAL A 633 4.49 -28.42 -25.69
N LEU A 634 5.01 -29.55 -25.17
CA LEU A 634 6.12 -30.29 -25.80
C LEU A 634 5.67 -31.30 -26.88
N ASP A 635 4.40 -31.68 -26.87
CA ASP A 635 3.73 -32.54 -27.85
C ASP A 635 2.29 -32.06 -28.03
N HIS A 636 1.57 -32.47 -29.07
CA HIS A 636 0.18 -32.05 -29.29
C HIS A 636 -0.66 -32.18 -28.02
N LEU A 637 -1.43 -31.16 -27.64
CA LEU A 637 -2.38 -31.17 -26.51
C LEU A 637 -3.77 -30.82 -27.03
N ARG A 638 -4.79 -31.60 -26.67
CA ARG A 638 -6.16 -31.46 -27.17
C ARG A 638 -7.16 -31.30 -26.04
N THR A 639 -8.25 -30.59 -26.33
CA THR A 639 -9.42 -30.60 -25.45
C THR A 639 -9.94 -32.03 -25.33
N GLY A 640 -10.16 -32.50 -24.11
CA GLY A 640 -10.55 -33.87 -23.76
C GLY A 640 -9.39 -34.78 -23.32
N ASP A 641 -8.14 -34.35 -23.45
CA ASP A 641 -6.98 -35.13 -22.98
C ASP A 641 -7.02 -35.29 -21.45
N GLN A 642 -6.57 -36.46 -20.99
CA GLN A 642 -6.36 -36.74 -19.58
C GLN A 642 -4.91 -36.45 -19.20
N VAL A 643 -4.74 -35.67 -18.13
CA VAL A 643 -3.43 -35.27 -17.63
C VAL A 643 -3.30 -35.54 -16.13
N GLU A 644 -2.10 -35.87 -15.69
CA GLU A 644 -1.72 -35.96 -14.29
C GLU A 644 -0.85 -34.75 -13.92
N LEU A 645 -1.14 -34.13 -12.77
CA LEU A 645 -0.58 -32.86 -12.33
C LEU A 645 0.50 -33.09 -11.27
N HIS A 646 1.67 -32.49 -11.48
CA HIS A 646 2.83 -32.64 -10.61
C HIS A 646 3.35 -31.27 -10.20
N LEU A 647 3.43 -31.01 -8.88
CA LEU A 647 3.97 -29.76 -8.33
C LEU A 647 5.48 -29.89 -8.12
N ASP A 648 6.23 -28.83 -8.41
CA ASP A 648 7.66 -28.78 -8.11
C ASP A 648 7.86 -28.75 -6.58
N GLN A 649 8.48 -29.79 -6.00
CA GLN A 649 8.89 -29.75 -4.60
C GLN A 649 10.11 -28.84 -4.44
N VAL A 650 10.12 -27.95 -3.45
CA VAL A 650 11.33 -27.20 -3.05
C VAL A 650 12.40 -28.24 -2.65
N PRO A 651 13.57 -28.28 -3.30
CA PRO A 651 14.63 -29.19 -2.88
C PRO A 651 15.12 -28.77 -1.49
N THR A 652 14.84 -29.57 -0.46
CA THR A 652 15.66 -29.55 0.76
C THR A 652 17.02 -30.14 0.39
N GLU A 653 18.06 -29.31 0.31
CA GLU A 653 19.43 -29.81 0.27
C GLU A 653 19.68 -30.71 1.50
N PRO A 654 20.27 -31.91 1.33
CA PRO A 654 20.78 -32.66 2.46
C PRO A 654 22.00 -31.93 3.03
N GLU A 655 22.01 -31.69 4.35
CA GLU A 655 23.19 -31.16 5.04
C GLU A 655 24.42 -32.04 4.75
N PRO A 656 25.56 -31.48 4.35
CA PRO A 656 26.80 -32.23 4.27
C PRO A 656 27.41 -32.42 5.68
N GLU A 657 27.88 -33.64 5.97
CA GLU A 657 28.76 -33.97 7.11
C GLU A 657 30.11 -33.24 7.05
#